data_AF-A0A518IT79-F1
#
_entry.id   AF-A0A518IT79-F1
#
_cell.length_a   1.000
_cell.length_b   1.000
_cell.length_c   1.000
_cell.angle_alpha   90.00
_cell.angle_beta   90.00
_cell.angle_gamma   90.00
#
_symmetry.space_group_name_H-M   'P 1'
#
loop_
_entity.id
_entity.type
_entity.pdbx_description
1 polymer ?
#
loop_
_entity_poly.entity_id
_entity_poly.type
_entity_poly.pdbx_seq_one_letter_code
_entity_poly.pdbx_strand_id
1 'polypeptide(L)'
;MSTDMIASSDAKTQEIYAGWENVPRHLKTRSGWNSLFRKVRKGEEPSATVATMKTMRLECADVEYEVPGHTWSLYQHSQTEPIKKTPLNVARQQFWEIFGHTNERSKLIRWTKGDWIEDEFGEMAWDSEVDVAGWKTFSKEWFTKPKCIDHDMGREIYGVFGAENSCYLLIDLDLHKQPLQLFLQRLAVLLVAFHGKFRCHFQVSDENAGGVHIIFYFGKRSPLKGRLRWFERTLAQIDEQFPECEFLRRQRGGSRKLNIEVYPNPAKAHRLPLARERTMLLDKPLELVSRRGRQSQDIVGYMNWLNDPNRSFMSKKNVYGYIVGRLDLSCSSSASNVASLTCKKLSSKNDASNNATSKNPPSDFEPQSPEKQTGSSKRSYPLKGKTRGAIIGFWQRGEPGHFGNLNSAIYVTLMALMAEGCNRKHAVDVVMQYARDLPNPNLSSRLPDRLPEIEPIVERDSLKIWNSGINGTWNRSAARWSEIGFRVDNKSTWAVSGSTPDVVVDCEEVLFSDQERKLIVNELAPLIVGTKQALKPEKQAEVERAVAYFLRFVRCCDREIPVHGLPGILSGFKLNFGQHEKQRRFFKKLTKWKWIYVRADYYHPAKHGGKAAKGRARSYGIGEAMIGKFPLLRKKREQKEWSYILSSTFCETDGNDLQISSFDDQMSDISVSNESQKSSNTCN
;
A
#
# COMPACT_ATOMS: atom_id res chain seq x y z
N MET A 1 77.69 -8.61 -15.92
CA MET A 1 76.22 -8.75 -16.00
C MET A 1 75.74 -9.22 -14.65
N SER A 2 75.23 -8.28 -13.85
CA SER A 2 74.75 -8.52 -12.48
C SER A 2 73.25 -8.75 -12.56
N THR A 3 72.80 -9.94 -12.19
CA THR A 3 71.39 -10.30 -12.12
C THR A 3 70.86 -9.91 -10.74
N ASP A 4 70.15 -8.80 -10.68
CA ASP A 4 69.43 -8.35 -9.49
C ASP A 4 68.32 -9.36 -9.15
N MET A 5 68.45 -10.01 -7.99
CA MET A 5 67.36 -10.74 -7.36
C MET A 5 66.34 -9.73 -6.84
N ILE A 6 65.24 -9.59 -7.58
CA ILE A 6 64.03 -8.91 -7.10
C ILE A 6 63.46 -9.76 -5.95
N ALA A 7 63.52 -9.22 -4.74
CA ALA A 7 62.88 -9.77 -3.56
C ALA A 7 61.37 -9.95 -3.84
N SER A 8 60.94 -11.21 -3.84
CA SER A 8 59.53 -11.60 -3.88
C SER A 8 58.80 -10.99 -2.68
N SER A 9 57.81 -10.14 -2.97
CA SER A 9 56.92 -9.54 -1.97
C SER A 9 56.19 -10.64 -1.21
N ASP A 10 56.36 -10.70 0.12
CA ASP A 10 55.53 -11.50 1.01
C ASP A 10 54.05 -11.16 0.81
N ALA A 11 53.35 -11.98 0.01
CA ALA A 11 51.90 -11.89 -0.13
C ALA A 11 51.30 -12.31 1.22
N LYS A 12 50.94 -11.32 2.06
CA LYS A 12 50.19 -11.55 3.30
C LYS A 12 48.97 -12.42 2.98
N THR A 13 49.03 -13.68 3.41
CA THR A 13 47.95 -14.63 3.23
C THR A 13 46.78 -14.13 4.06
N GLN A 14 45.72 -13.68 3.41
CA GLN A 14 44.54 -13.14 4.07
C GLN A 14 43.80 -14.30 4.77
N GLU A 15 43.62 -14.19 6.09
CA GLU A 15 42.96 -15.22 6.88
C GLU A 15 41.47 -15.35 6.46
N ILE A 16 40.98 -16.59 6.32
CA ILE A 16 39.60 -16.89 5.92
C ILE A 16 38.92 -17.70 7.02
N TYR A 17 37.87 -17.16 7.62
CA TYR A 17 37.04 -17.86 8.60
C TYR A 17 35.85 -18.55 7.93
N ALA A 18 35.58 -19.80 8.31
CA ALA A 18 34.48 -20.61 7.77
C ALA A 18 33.08 -20.24 8.32
N GLY A 19 33.01 -19.33 9.30
CA GLY A 19 31.76 -18.95 9.96
C GLY A 19 31.94 -17.79 10.93
N TRP A 20 30.83 -17.15 11.32
CA TRP A 20 30.83 -15.96 12.18
C TRP A 20 31.27 -16.28 13.61
N GLU A 21 31.02 -17.49 14.08
CA GLU A 21 31.41 -18.03 15.37
C GLU A 21 32.94 -18.10 15.54
N ASN A 22 33.67 -18.22 14.42
CA ASN A 22 35.13 -18.29 14.41
C ASN A 22 35.79 -16.91 14.28
N VAL A 23 35.02 -15.85 14.00
CA VAL A 23 35.56 -14.50 13.81
C VAL A 23 35.98 -13.89 15.16
N PRO A 24 37.26 -13.57 15.36
CA PRO A 24 37.72 -12.89 16.57
C PRO A 24 36.96 -11.58 16.84
N ARG A 25 36.64 -11.29 18.10
CA ARG A 25 35.82 -10.11 18.48
C ARG A 25 36.41 -8.77 18.03
N HIS A 26 37.73 -8.70 17.83
CA HIS A 26 38.47 -7.53 17.40
C HIS A 26 38.43 -7.32 15.87
N LEU A 27 37.93 -8.29 15.11
CA LEU A 27 37.68 -8.20 13.67
C LEU A 27 36.20 -7.93 13.42
N LYS A 28 35.91 -6.90 12.62
CA LYS A 28 34.53 -6.53 12.28
C LYS A 28 34.43 -6.07 10.83
N THR A 29 33.24 -6.21 10.26
CA THR A 29 32.92 -5.60 8.97
C THR A 29 32.91 -4.08 9.05
N ARG A 30 32.89 -3.40 7.90
CA ARG A 30 32.68 -1.93 7.84
C ARG A 30 31.42 -1.51 8.61
N SER A 31 30.32 -2.25 8.49
CA SER A 31 29.08 -1.95 9.22
C SER A 31 29.21 -2.22 10.73
N GLY A 32 29.94 -3.27 11.13
CA GLY A 32 30.24 -3.58 12.53
C GLY A 32 31.17 -2.56 13.20
N TRP A 33 32.06 -1.91 12.45
CA TRP A 33 32.82 -0.76 12.96
C TRP A 33 31.98 0.51 13.03
N ASN A 34 31.13 0.74 12.02
CA ASN A 34 30.24 1.90 12.01
C ASN A 34 29.26 1.93 13.19
N SER A 35 28.83 0.76 13.70
CA SER A 35 28.01 0.69 14.93
C SER A 35 28.77 1.10 16.19
N LEU A 36 30.10 0.99 16.17
CA LEU A 36 31.01 1.45 17.22
C LEU A 36 31.51 2.88 17.00
N PHE A 37 30.89 3.64 16.08
CA PHE A 37 31.33 4.98 15.69
C PHE A 37 32.78 5.01 15.20
N ARG A 38 33.16 4.02 14.39
CA ARG A 38 34.44 4.01 13.67
C ARG A 38 34.20 3.70 12.20
N LYS A 39 34.96 4.33 11.31
CA LYS A 39 34.93 4.02 9.88
C LYS A 39 36.29 3.44 9.48
N VAL A 40 36.27 2.44 8.60
CA VAL A 40 37.48 1.93 7.98
C VAL A 40 38.09 3.04 7.12
N ARG A 41 39.41 3.28 7.24
CA ARG A 41 40.09 4.32 6.47
C ARG A 41 40.01 4.00 4.98
N LYS A 42 40.05 5.04 4.14
CA LYS A 42 39.97 4.87 2.69
C LYS A 42 41.23 4.15 2.20
N GLY A 43 41.06 3.09 1.40
CA GLY A 43 42.18 2.31 0.84
C GLY A 43 42.71 1.19 1.72
N GLU A 44 42.17 0.98 2.94
CA GLU A 44 42.56 -0.17 3.76
C GLU A 44 42.04 -1.48 3.16
N GLU A 45 42.96 -2.43 2.98
CA GLU A 45 42.65 -3.82 2.59
C GLU A 45 42.09 -4.60 3.79
N PRO A 46 41.20 -5.58 3.60
CA PRO A 46 40.67 -6.33 4.73
C PRO A 46 41.75 -7.20 5.38
N SER A 47 41.82 -7.20 6.71
CA SER A 47 42.74 -8.07 7.46
C SER A 47 42.38 -9.55 7.36
N ALA A 48 41.08 -9.85 7.18
CA ALA A 48 40.56 -11.20 7.03
C ALA A 48 39.25 -11.18 6.24
N THR A 49 38.76 -12.37 5.89
CA THR A 49 37.41 -12.56 5.36
C THR A 49 36.67 -13.63 6.15
N VAL A 50 35.35 -13.53 6.20
CA VAL A 50 34.49 -14.65 6.64
C VAL A 50 33.63 -15.07 5.47
N ALA A 51 33.60 -16.36 5.18
CA ALA A 51 32.73 -16.96 4.18
C ALA A 51 31.66 -17.76 4.92
N THR A 52 30.38 -17.48 4.68
CA THR A 52 29.32 -18.40 5.16
C THR A 52 29.13 -19.50 4.14
N MET A 53 29.07 -20.75 4.57
CA MET A 53 28.59 -21.84 3.73
C MET A 53 27.07 -21.77 3.61
N LYS A 54 26.54 -22.05 2.42
CA LYS A 54 25.10 -22.17 2.18
C LYS A 54 24.81 -23.59 1.75
N THR A 55 24.02 -24.30 2.55
CA THR A 55 23.45 -25.59 2.14
C THR A 55 22.42 -25.35 1.05
N MET A 56 22.63 -25.97 -0.10
CA MET A 56 21.69 -26.02 -1.21
C MET A 56 21.24 -27.45 -1.42
N ARG A 57 19.95 -27.63 -1.74
CA ARG A 57 19.37 -28.94 -2.06
C ARG A 57 19.21 -29.04 -3.56
N LEU A 58 19.80 -30.06 -4.18
CA LEU A 58 19.68 -30.32 -5.60
C LEU A 58 18.32 -31.01 -5.85
N GLU A 59 17.35 -30.30 -6.43
CA GLU A 59 15.97 -30.79 -6.59
C GLU A 59 15.87 -32.13 -7.34
N CYS A 60 16.80 -32.42 -8.25
CA CYS A 60 16.80 -33.63 -9.05
C CYS A 60 17.37 -34.86 -8.35
N ALA A 61 18.20 -34.69 -7.30
CA ALA A 61 18.90 -35.79 -6.65
C ALA A 61 18.54 -35.95 -5.16
N ASP A 62 17.79 -34.99 -4.62
CA ASP A 62 17.53 -34.89 -3.18
C ASP A 62 18.81 -34.91 -2.31
N VAL A 63 19.90 -34.36 -2.85
CA VAL A 63 21.20 -34.26 -2.17
C VAL A 63 21.40 -32.83 -1.71
N GLU A 64 21.73 -32.66 -0.44
CA GLU A 64 22.22 -31.39 0.11
C GLU A 64 23.72 -31.27 -0.08
N TYR A 65 24.17 -30.12 -0.55
CA TYR A 65 25.59 -29.80 -0.72
C TYR A 65 25.86 -28.36 -0.27
N GLU A 66 27.05 -28.13 0.26
CA GLU A 66 27.46 -26.79 0.69
C GLU A 66 28.11 -26.04 -0.45
N VAL A 67 27.60 -24.86 -0.76
CA VAL A 67 28.27 -23.90 -1.65
C VAL A 67 28.81 -22.74 -0.84
N PRO A 68 29.96 -22.16 -1.23
CA PRO A 68 30.39 -20.88 -0.69
C PRO A 68 29.27 -19.85 -0.87
N GLY A 69 28.77 -19.33 0.25
CA GLY A 69 27.77 -18.29 0.29
C GLY A 69 28.41 -16.93 0.07
N HIS A 70 27.95 -15.94 0.84
CA HIS A 70 28.53 -14.60 0.76
C HIS A 70 29.86 -14.55 1.54
N THR A 71 30.80 -13.75 1.05
CA THR A 71 32.03 -13.42 1.75
C THR A 71 31.95 -12.00 2.29
N TRP A 72 32.39 -11.79 3.53
CA TRP A 72 32.47 -10.46 4.15
C TRP A 72 33.91 -10.12 4.50
N SER A 73 34.32 -8.92 4.08
CA SER A 73 35.59 -8.32 4.49
C SER A 73 35.56 -7.91 5.96
N LEU A 74 36.59 -8.31 6.70
CA LEU A 74 36.81 -7.99 8.09
C LEU A 74 38.03 -7.07 8.26
N TYR A 75 37.93 -6.13 9.17
CA TYR A 75 38.94 -5.11 9.42
C TYR A 75 39.28 -5.08 10.90
N GLN A 76 40.54 -4.77 11.22
CA GLN A 76 41.00 -4.56 12.58
C GLN A 76 40.72 -3.13 13.05
N HIS A 77 40.77 -2.91 14.37
CA HIS A 77 40.62 -1.58 14.97
C HIS A 77 41.66 -0.57 14.44
N SER A 78 42.91 -1.01 14.23
CA SER A 78 44.03 -0.20 13.69
C SER A 78 43.74 0.38 12.30
N GLN A 79 42.90 -0.28 11.51
CA GLN A 79 42.50 0.11 10.15
C GLN A 79 41.33 1.12 10.13
N THR A 80 40.92 1.59 11.30
CA THR A 80 39.73 2.43 11.44
C THR A 80 40.08 3.74 12.11
N GLU A 81 39.27 4.77 11.82
CA GLU A 81 39.32 6.06 12.46
C GLU A 81 37.97 6.38 13.13
N PRO A 82 37.97 7.13 14.25
CA PRO A 82 36.76 7.47 14.96
C PRO A 82 35.83 8.36 14.12
N ILE A 83 34.52 8.11 14.24
CA ILE A 83 33.45 8.95 13.72
C ILE A 83 32.98 9.84 14.87
N LYS A 84 32.76 11.13 14.59
CA LYS A 84 32.18 12.07 15.57
C LYS A 84 30.84 11.54 16.09
N LYS A 85 30.76 11.29 17.40
CA LYS A 85 29.54 10.93 18.13
C LYS A 85 28.65 12.16 18.31
N THR A 86 27.96 12.57 17.26
CA THR A 86 26.91 13.60 17.38
C THR A 86 25.67 12.98 18.03
N PRO A 87 24.85 13.76 18.78
CA PRO A 87 23.59 13.26 19.35
C PRO A 87 22.70 12.58 18.31
N LEU A 88 22.64 13.13 17.10
CA LEU A 88 21.92 12.55 15.98
C LEU A 88 22.44 11.17 15.55
N ASN A 89 23.76 11.03 15.38
CA ASN A 89 24.33 9.75 14.97
C ASN A 89 24.14 8.68 16.06
N VAL A 90 24.20 9.09 17.33
CA VAL A 90 23.92 8.21 18.47
C VAL A 90 22.47 7.76 18.47
N ALA A 91 21.52 8.70 18.39
CA ALA A 91 20.10 8.38 18.34
C ALA A 91 19.73 7.47 17.16
N ARG A 92 20.29 7.71 15.97
CA ARG A 92 20.11 6.86 14.78
C ARG A 92 20.66 5.45 14.96
N GLN A 93 21.81 5.33 15.59
CA GLN A 93 22.38 4.01 15.89
C GLN A 93 21.47 3.28 16.89
N GLN A 94 21.04 3.93 17.97
CA GLN A 94 20.16 3.30 18.95
C GLN A 94 18.80 2.90 18.36
N PHE A 95 18.18 3.78 17.55
CA PHE A 95 16.93 3.49 16.85
C PHE A 95 17.08 2.29 15.90
N TRP A 96 18.19 2.25 15.14
CA TRP A 96 18.52 1.09 14.30
C TRP A 96 18.65 -0.17 15.13
N GLU A 97 19.37 -0.16 16.25
CA GLU A 97 19.53 -1.34 17.11
C GLU A 97 18.19 -1.84 17.68
N ILE A 98 17.28 -0.93 18.06
CA ILE A 98 15.99 -1.28 18.69
C ILE A 98 14.94 -1.74 17.69
N PHE A 99 14.80 -1.02 16.56
CA PHE A 99 13.68 -1.21 15.63
C PHE A 99 14.09 -1.81 14.28
N GLY A 100 15.38 -1.79 13.92
CA GLY A 100 15.87 -2.33 12.65
C GLY A 100 16.64 -3.63 12.80
N HIS A 101 17.68 -3.65 13.63
CA HIS A 101 18.64 -4.75 13.72
C HIS A 101 18.03 -6.02 14.31
N THR A 102 17.17 -5.87 15.31
CA THR A 102 16.53 -7.01 16.00
C THR A 102 15.39 -7.64 15.21
N ASN A 103 14.97 -7.03 14.09
CA ASN A 103 13.90 -7.53 13.24
C ASN A 103 14.42 -8.43 12.12
N GLU A 104 13.51 -9.07 11.38
CA GLU A 104 13.87 -9.85 10.19
C GLU A 104 14.35 -8.90 9.09
N ARG A 105 15.59 -9.11 8.63
CA ARG A 105 16.28 -8.19 7.73
C ARG A 105 16.31 -8.64 6.28
N SER A 106 16.00 -9.88 5.96
CA SER A 106 16.00 -10.40 4.58
C SER A 106 14.83 -9.90 3.73
N LYS A 107 13.80 -9.34 4.38
CA LYS A 107 12.61 -8.78 3.75
C LYS A 107 12.15 -7.50 4.45
N LEU A 108 11.44 -6.65 3.72
CA LEU A 108 10.86 -5.41 4.24
C LEU A 108 9.51 -5.11 3.58
N ILE A 109 8.75 -4.17 4.16
CA ILE A 109 7.69 -3.45 3.44
C ILE A 109 8.10 -2.00 3.23
N ARG A 110 7.66 -1.41 2.12
CA ARG A 110 7.84 0.02 1.84
C ARG A 110 6.54 0.60 1.32
N TRP A 111 6.18 1.78 1.81
CA TRP A 111 5.07 2.56 1.28
C TRP A 111 5.49 3.12 -0.08
N THR A 112 4.82 2.69 -1.14
CA THR A 112 5.21 3.02 -2.51
C THR A 112 3.95 3.27 -3.35
N LYS A 113 4.14 3.99 -4.45
CA LYS A 113 3.10 4.15 -5.47
C LYS A 113 2.78 2.80 -6.12
N GLY A 114 1.50 2.54 -6.29
CA GLY A 114 0.90 1.33 -6.82
C GLY A 114 -0.13 0.69 -5.90
N ASP A 115 -0.78 -0.36 -6.39
CA ASP A 115 -1.73 -1.17 -5.64
C ASP A 115 -1.62 -2.65 -6.02
N TRP A 116 -2.12 -3.54 -5.16
CA TRP A 116 -2.28 -4.94 -5.50
C TRP A 116 -3.58 -5.12 -6.30
N ILE A 117 -3.45 -5.48 -7.56
CA ILE A 117 -4.58 -5.77 -8.44
C ILE A 117 -4.68 -7.27 -8.61
N GLU A 118 -5.89 -7.79 -8.42
CA GLU A 118 -6.25 -9.15 -8.81
C GLU A 118 -6.33 -9.19 -10.34
N ASP A 119 -5.51 -10.02 -10.97
CA ASP A 119 -5.61 -10.23 -12.39
C ASP A 119 -6.81 -11.10 -12.76
N GLU A 120 -7.03 -11.31 -14.06
CA GLU A 120 -8.16 -12.07 -14.57
C GLU A 120 -8.16 -13.56 -14.17
N PHE A 121 -7.07 -14.06 -13.56
CA PHE A 121 -6.94 -15.42 -13.04
C PHE A 121 -7.09 -15.50 -11.51
N GLY A 122 -7.36 -14.38 -10.85
CA GLY A 122 -7.39 -14.30 -9.40
C GLY A 122 -6.01 -14.16 -8.76
N GLU A 123 -4.93 -13.94 -9.54
CA GLU A 123 -3.59 -13.76 -9.01
C GLU A 123 -3.35 -12.29 -8.65
N MET A 124 -2.86 -12.06 -7.42
CA MET A 124 -2.54 -10.71 -6.94
C MET A 124 -1.18 -10.26 -7.46
N ALA A 125 -1.13 -9.19 -8.24
CA ALA A 125 0.10 -8.57 -8.72
C ALA A 125 0.18 -7.09 -8.31
N TRP A 126 1.38 -6.62 -7.96
CA TRP A 126 1.59 -5.19 -7.67
C TRP A 126 1.67 -4.39 -8.98
N ASP A 127 0.72 -3.50 -9.19
CA ASP A 127 0.71 -2.55 -10.29
C ASP A 127 1.24 -1.19 -9.81
N SER A 128 2.44 -0.81 -10.25
CA SER A 128 3.06 0.48 -9.92
C SER A 128 2.47 1.68 -10.66
N GLU A 129 1.63 1.47 -11.67
CA GLU A 129 1.01 2.54 -12.45
C GLU A 129 -0.24 3.11 -11.76
N VAL A 130 -0.86 2.32 -10.88
CA VAL A 130 -1.99 2.79 -10.07
C VAL A 130 -1.55 3.98 -9.23
N ASP A 131 -2.26 5.11 -9.37
CA ASP A 131 -2.02 6.33 -8.60
C ASP A 131 -2.61 6.26 -7.19
N VAL A 132 -2.33 5.15 -6.52
CA VAL A 132 -2.64 4.87 -5.12
C VAL A 132 -1.30 4.63 -4.43
N ALA A 133 -1.20 5.03 -3.17
CA ALA A 133 -0.04 4.69 -2.36
C ALA A 133 -0.42 3.53 -1.43
N GLY A 134 0.44 2.53 -1.34
CA GLY A 134 0.17 1.33 -0.55
C GLY A 134 1.44 0.65 -0.06
N TRP A 135 1.26 -0.40 0.74
CA TRP A 135 2.35 -1.22 1.24
C TRP A 135 2.73 -2.31 0.23
N LYS A 136 3.98 -2.30 -0.21
CA LYS A 136 4.57 -3.39 -1.00
C LYS A 136 5.60 -4.15 -0.19
N THR A 137 5.54 -5.48 -0.24
CA THR A 137 6.54 -6.38 0.32
C THR A 137 7.68 -6.63 -0.65
N PHE A 138 8.91 -6.53 -0.16
CA PHE A 138 10.14 -6.81 -0.90
C PHE A 138 10.85 -7.98 -0.23
N SER A 139 10.60 -9.21 -0.71
CA SER A 139 11.06 -10.46 -0.08
C SER A 139 12.52 -10.81 -0.32
N LYS A 140 13.18 -10.13 -1.26
CA LYS A 140 14.60 -10.34 -1.63
C LYS A 140 15.46 -9.12 -1.32
N GLU A 141 14.93 -8.18 -0.53
CA GLU A 141 15.58 -6.90 -0.30
C GLU A 141 15.93 -6.73 1.18
N TRP A 142 17.22 -6.59 1.45
CA TRP A 142 17.71 -6.48 2.82
C TRP A 142 17.34 -5.14 3.47
N PHE A 143 16.79 -5.18 4.68
CA PHE A 143 16.63 -3.98 5.51
C PHE A 143 17.98 -3.59 6.14
N THR A 144 18.40 -2.36 5.90
CA THR A 144 19.73 -1.85 6.25
C THR A 144 19.62 -0.54 7.04
N LYS A 145 20.68 -0.21 7.79
CA LYS A 145 20.74 1.06 8.53
C LYS A 145 20.50 2.30 7.65
N PRO A 146 21.04 2.42 6.42
CA PRO A 146 20.69 3.52 5.52
C PRO A 146 19.18 3.65 5.27
N LYS A 147 18.44 2.56 5.07
CA LYS A 147 16.97 2.60 4.90
C LYS A 147 16.24 3.05 6.16
N CYS A 148 16.74 2.63 7.32
CA CYS A 148 16.26 3.12 8.60
C CYS A 148 16.49 4.63 8.77
N ILE A 149 17.60 5.16 8.23
CA ILE A 149 17.85 6.60 8.19
C ILE A 149 16.91 7.29 7.20
N ASP A 150 16.72 6.75 6.00
CA ASP A 150 15.77 7.32 5.04
C ASP A 150 14.32 7.34 5.59
N HIS A 151 13.98 6.35 6.43
CA HIS A 151 12.76 6.36 7.23
C HIS A 151 12.67 7.54 8.19
N ASP A 152 13.69 7.71 9.04
CA ASP A 152 13.72 8.79 10.05
C ASP A 152 13.70 10.19 9.41
N MET A 153 14.27 10.31 8.21
CA MET A 153 14.30 11.56 7.45
C MET A 153 12.99 11.83 6.71
N GLY A 154 12.01 10.91 6.76
CA GLY A 154 10.76 11.02 6.03
C GLY A 154 10.92 10.95 4.51
N ARG A 155 12.06 10.46 3.99
CA ARG A 155 12.26 10.29 2.55
C ARG A 155 11.41 9.14 2.02
N GLU A 156 11.43 8.05 2.78
CA GLU A 156 10.73 6.80 2.50
C GLU A 156 9.99 6.35 3.76
N ILE A 157 8.94 5.55 3.62
CA ILE A 157 8.27 4.95 4.78
C ILE A 157 8.48 3.45 4.71
N TYR A 158 9.19 2.91 5.70
CA TYR A 158 9.54 1.51 5.79
C TYR A 158 8.77 0.81 6.90
N GLY A 159 8.64 -0.49 6.76
CA GLY A 159 8.20 -1.40 7.79
C GLY A 159 8.99 -2.70 7.78
N VAL A 160 8.93 -3.41 8.91
CA VAL A 160 9.77 -4.57 9.20
C VAL A 160 8.92 -5.75 9.66
N PHE A 161 9.47 -6.95 9.50
CA PHE A 161 8.92 -8.19 10.02
C PHE A 161 9.62 -8.57 11.33
N GLY A 162 8.94 -9.30 12.20
CA GLY A 162 9.55 -9.79 13.43
C GLY A 162 10.59 -10.89 13.19
N ALA A 163 11.62 -10.89 14.03
CA ALA A 163 12.54 -12.01 14.17
C ALA A 163 12.27 -12.76 15.48
N GLU A 164 13.14 -13.69 15.85
CA GLU A 164 13.03 -14.50 17.06
C GLU A 164 13.07 -13.70 18.37
N ASN A 165 13.71 -12.52 18.35
CA ASN A 165 13.95 -11.68 19.51
C ASN A 165 13.53 -10.24 19.20
N SER A 166 13.04 -9.52 20.21
CA SER A 166 12.66 -8.11 20.06
C SER A 166 13.04 -7.29 21.28
N CYS A 167 13.18 -5.97 21.10
CA CYS A 167 13.30 -4.99 22.18
C CYS A 167 11.97 -4.28 22.50
N TYR A 168 10.95 -4.44 21.66
CA TYR A 168 9.65 -3.80 21.81
C TYR A 168 8.47 -4.74 21.50
N LEU A 169 7.27 -4.30 21.85
CA LEU A 169 6.00 -4.76 21.27
C LEU A 169 5.23 -3.53 20.77
N LEU A 170 4.31 -3.74 19.85
CA LEU A 170 3.44 -2.70 19.30
C LEU A 170 2.05 -3.29 19.09
N ILE A 171 1.01 -2.62 19.56
CA ILE A 171 -0.38 -2.89 19.19
C ILE A 171 -0.72 -1.93 18.05
N ASP A 172 -1.23 -2.47 16.95
CA ASP A 172 -1.89 -1.66 15.92
C ASP A 172 -3.39 -1.71 16.19
N LEU A 173 -3.90 -0.67 16.87
CA LEU A 173 -5.31 -0.57 17.20
C LEU A 173 -6.00 0.17 16.05
N ASP A 174 -6.63 -0.59 15.16
CA ASP A 174 -7.35 -0.08 13.99
C ASP A 174 -8.80 0.27 14.30
N LEU A 175 -9.24 1.46 13.85
CA LEU A 175 -10.65 1.83 13.75
C LEU A 175 -11.30 1.28 12.47
N HIS A 176 -10.50 1.08 11.41
CA HIS A 176 -11.01 0.67 10.11
C HIS A 176 -11.76 -0.67 10.20
N LYS A 177 -13.00 -0.70 9.67
CA LYS A 177 -13.92 -1.85 9.72
C LYS A 177 -14.33 -2.28 11.14
N GLN A 178 -14.10 -1.46 12.16
CA GLN A 178 -14.59 -1.68 13.52
C GLN A 178 -15.64 -0.63 13.91
N PRO A 179 -16.58 -0.98 14.81
CA PRO A 179 -17.46 0.01 15.43
C PRO A 179 -16.63 1.01 16.23
N LEU A 180 -16.94 2.30 16.10
CA LEU A 180 -16.25 3.37 16.84
C LEU A 180 -16.28 3.11 18.35
N GLN A 181 -17.43 2.67 18.88
CA GLN A 181 -17.60 2.38 20.31
C GLN A 181 -16.59 1.34 20.80
N LEU A 182 -16.40 0.25 20.05
CA LEU A 182 -15.47 -0.82 20.39
C LEU A 182 -14.03 -0.30 20.36
N PHE A 183 -13.66 0.49 19.35
CA PHE A 183 -12.34 1.12 19.29
C PHE A 183 -12.08 2.02 20.51
N LEU A 184 -13.04 2.88 20.87
CA LEU A 184 -12.90 3.80 22.00
C LEU A 184 -12.82 3.07 23.34
N GLN A 185 -13.63 2.02 23.54
CA GLN A 185 -13.57 1.16 24.72
C GLN A 185 -12.20 0.49 24.85
N ARG A 186 -11.71 -0.13 23.77
CA ARG A 186 -10.38 -0.74 23.71
C ARG A 186 -9.29 0.27 24.05
N LEU A 187 -9.33 1.45 23.43
CA LEU A 187 -8.35 2.51 23.69
C LEU A 187 -8.35 2.93 25.17
N ALA A 188 -9.52 3.17 25.75
CA ALA A 188 -9.65 3.57 27.14
C ALA A 188 -9.09 2.51 28.09
N VAL A 189 -9.46 1.24 27.91
CA VAL A 189 -8.99 0.14 28.74
C VAL A 189 -7.48 -0.08 28.59
N LEU A 190 -6.94 -0.03 27.37
CA LEU A 190 -5.49 -0.13 27.14
C LEU A 190 -4.72 1.04 27.77
N LEU A 191 -5.27 2.26 27.75
CA LEU A 191 -4.68 3.40 28.46
C LEU A 191 -4.65 3.17 29.98
N VAL A 192 -5.73 2.63 30.56
CA VAL A 192 -5.75 2.31 32.00
C VAL A 192 -4.72 1.24 32.33
N ALA A 193 -4.66 0.17 31.54
CA ALA A 193 -3.80 -0.98 31.80
C ALA A 193 -2.31 -0.64 31.67
N PHE A 194 -1.93 0.13 30.65
CA PHE A 194 -0.55 0.21 30.19
C PHE A 194 0.10 1.60 30.28
N HIS A 195 -0.67 2.69 30.35
CA HIS A 195 -0.09 4.03 30.36
C HIS A 195 0.84 4.24 31.55
N GLY A 196 2.04 4.79 31.29
CA GLY A 196 3.08 4.99 32.32
C GLY A 196 3.83 3.72 32.73
N LYS A 197 3.43 2.54 32.21
CA LYS A 197 4.12 1.26 32.45
C LYS A 197 4.90 0.85 31.21
N PHE A 198 5.97 0.07 31.39
CA PHE A 198 6.74 -0.55 30.28
C PHE A 198 7.18 0.43 29.17
N ARG A 199 7.40 1.70 29.55
CA ARG A 199 7.68 2.81 28.61
C ARG A 199 6.65 2.91 27.48
N CYS A 200 5.39 2.63 27.79
CA CYS A 200 4.26 2.67 26.86
C CYS A 200 4.07 4.10 26.32
N HIS A 201 4.04 4.24 25.01
CA HIS A 201 3.83 5.50 24.31
C HIS A 201 3.08 5.27 22.99
N PHE A 202 2.67 6.36 22.32
CA PHE A 202 1.70 6.28 21.24
C PHE A 202 2.21 6.93 19.97
N GLN A 203 1.74 6.45 18.82
CA GLN A 203 1.94 7.09 17.53
C GLN A 203 0.61 7.14 16.77
N VAL A 204 0.24 8.33 16.32
CA VAL A 204 -1.02 8.59 15.62
C VAL A 204 -0.77 9.36 14.33
N SER A 205 -1.59 9.15 13.31
CA SER A 205 -1.56 9.98 12.09
C SER A 205 -1.82 11.44 12.44
N ASP A 206 -1.12 12.37 11.78
CA ASP A 206 -1.28 13.80 12.04
C ASP A 206 -2.71 14.26 11.70
N GLU A 207 -3.26 13.68 10.64
CA GLU A 207 -4.61 13.90 10.13
C GLU A 207 -5.28 12.56 9.78
N ASN A 208 -6.62 12.53 9.85
CA ASN A 208 -7.47 11.41 9.41
C ASN A 208 -6.97 10.05 9.91
N ALA A 209 -6.73 9.94 11.21
CA ALA A 209 -6.20 8.74 11.83
C ALA A 209 -7.20 7.58 11.73
N GLY A 210 -6.81 6.52 11.01
CA GLY A 210 -7.56 5.26 10.97
C GLY A 210 -7.35 4.36 12.21
N GLY A 211 -6.61 4.82 13.22
CA GLY A 211 -6.21 4.04 14.39
C GLY A 211 -5.05 4.68 15.15
N VAL A 212 -4.46 3.93 16.09
CA VAL A 212 -3.30 4.34 16.87
C VAL A 212 -2.34 3.16 17.08
N HIS A 213 -1.04 3.42 16.99
CA HIS A 213 -0.04 2.46 17.43
C HIS A 213 0.28 2.69 18.91
N ILE A 214 0.22 1.63 19.71
CA ILE A 214 0.60 1.64 21.12
C ILE A 214 1.88 0.84 21.26
N ILE A 215 2.97 1.49 21.67
CA ILE A 215 4.33 0.95 21.59
C ILE A 215 4.87 0.72 23.00
N PHE A 216 5.37 -0.48 23.26
CA PHE A 216 5.99 -0.91 24.50
C PHE A 216 7.48 -1.11 24.28
N TYR A 217 8.33 -0.42 25.03
CA TYR A 217 9.77 -0.62 24.95
C TYR A 217 10.32 -1.18 26.25
N PHE A 218 10.91 -2.37 26.16
CA PHE A 218 11.33 -3.14 27.34
C PHE A 218 12.81 -2.93 27.69
N GLY A 219 13.53 -2.06 26.97
CA GLY A 219 14.96 -1.78 27.22
C GLY A 219 15.92 -2.86 26.74
N LYS A 220 15.54 -4.13 26.87
CA LYS A 220 16.38 -5.30 26.62
C LYS A 220 15.87 -6.10 25.43
N ARG A 221 16.76 -6.85 24.78
CA ARG A 221 16.38 -7.85 23.78
C ARG A 221 15.94 -9.13 24.48
N SER A 222 14.77 -9.67 24.17
CA SER A 222 14.35 -10.98 24.67
C SER A 222 13.48 -11.73 23.65
N PRO A 223 13.27 -13.06 23.83
CA PRO A 223 12.52 -13.87 22.87
C PRO A 223 11.11 -13.34 22.61
N LEU A 224 10.78 -13.09 21.34
CA LEU A 224 9.50 -12.54 20.91
C LEU A 224 8.33 -13.44 21.34
N LYS A 225 8.49 -14.76 21.22
CA LYS A 225 7.50 -15.76 21.66
C LYS A 225 7.19 -15.65 23.17
N GLY A 226 8.17 -15.29 23.99
CA GLY A 226 7.96 -15.06 25.42
C GLY A 226 7.11 -13.82 25.67
N ARG A 227 7.43 -12.72 24.99
CA ARG A 227 6.69 -11.45 25.09
C ARG A 227 5.24 -11.57 24.61
N LEU A 228 5.01 -12.24 23.48
CA LEU A 228 3.67 -12.46 22.96
C LEU A 228 2.82 -13.28 23.94
N ARG A 229 3.36 -14.35 24.53
CA ARG A 229 2.66 -15.13 25.57
C ARG A 229 2.34 -14.32 26.82
N TRP A 230 3.26 -13.45 27.26
CA TRP A 230 3.00 -12.52 28.36
C TRP A 230 1.86 -11.56 28.02
N PHE A 231 1.92 -10.98 26.82
CA PHE A 231 0.95 -10.01 26.36
C PHE A 231 -0.45 -10.62 26.19
N GLU A 232 -0.54 -11.83 25.60
CA GLU A 232 -1.78 -12.61 25.48
C GLU A 232 -2.43 -12.90 26.83
N ARG A 233 -1.64 -13.30 27.85
CA ARG A 233 -2.15 -13.50 29.21
C ARG A 233 -2.66 -12.21 29.84
N THR A 234 -1.94 -11.11 29.63
CA THR A 234 -2.35 -9.79 30.15
C THR A 234 -3.67 -9.36 29.51
N LEU A 235 -3.82 -9.52 28.20
CA LEU A 235 -5.10 -9.23 27.51
C LEU A 235 -6.22 -10.17 27.93
N ALA A 236 -5.92 -11.44 28.26
CA ALA A 236 -6.93 -12.37 28.77
C ALA A 236 -7.52 -11.91 30.11
N GLN A 237 -6.67 -11.42 31.01
CA GLN A 237 -7.10 -10.87 32.30
C GLN A 237 -7.91 -9.58 32.11
N ILE A 238 -7.50 -8.73 31.17
CA ILE A 238 -8.25 -7.53 30.81
C ILE A 238 -9.63 -7.89 30.24
N ASP A 239 -9.71 -8.87 29.33
CA ASP A 239 -10.99 -9.36 28.78
C ASP A 239 -11.89 -10.01 29.84
N GLU A 240 -11.33 -10.55 30.92
CA GLU A 240 -12.13 -11.06 32.04
C GLU A 240 -12.81 -9.93 32.83
N GLN A 241 -12.16 -8.76 32.92
CA GLN A 241 -12.69 -7.56 33.56
C GLN A 241 -13.57 -6.72 32.62
N PHE A 242 -13.24 -6.70 31.32
CA PHE A 242 -13.86 -5.88 30.28
C PHE A 242 -14.20 -6.73 29.04
N PRO A 243 -15.13 -7.70 29.16
CA PRO A 243 -15.43 -8.67 28.10
C PRO A 243 -15.93 -8.04 26.80
N GLU A 244 -16.51 -6.83 26.86
CA GLU A 244 -16.95 -6.06 25.70
C GLU A 244 -15.80 -5.54 24.82
N CYS A 245 -14.57 -5.51 25.33
CA CYS A 245 -13.41 -5.13 24.54
C CYS A 245 -12.99 -6.22 23.54
N GLU A 246 -13.35 -7.48 23.80
CA GLU A 246 -13.08 -8.63 22.91
C GLU A 246 -11.62 -8.67 22.38
N PHE A 247 -10.60 -8.45 23.22
CA PHE A 247 -9.20 -8.51 22.78
C PHE A 247 -8.80 -9.92 22.32
N LEU A 248 -9.48 -10.95 22.80
CA LEU A 248 -9.33 -12.35 22.44
C LEU A 248 -10.63 -12.92 21.88
N ARG A 249 -10.55 -13.46 20.67
CA ARG A 249 -11.66 -14.19 20.04
C ARG A 249 -11.58 -15.66 20.39
N ARG A 250 -12.68 -16.23 20.91
CA ARG A 250 -12.84 -17.68 21.09
C ARG A 250 -12.97 -18.37 19.72
N GLN A 251 -12.15 -19.39 19.47
CA GLN A 251 -12.24 -20.24 18.29
C GLN A 251 -13.06 -21.51 18.59
N ARG A 252 -13.55 -22.16 17.53
CA ARG A 252 -14.10 -23.53 17.64
C ARG A 252 -12.97 -24.43 18.17
N GLY A 253 -13.21 -25.12 19.29
CA GLY A 253 -12.19 -25.91 19.99
C GLY A 253 -11.59 -25.23 21.23
N GLY A 254 -12.10 -24.05 21.63
CA GLY A 254 -11.76 -23.42 22.93
C GLY A 254 -10.47 -22.61 22.95
N SER A 255 -9.66 -22.66 21.89
CA SER A 255 -8.46 -21.80 21.79
C SER A 255 -8.86 -20.32 21.67
N ARG A 256 -8.07 -19.44 22.31
CA ARG A 256 -8.22 -17.99 22.22
C ARG A 256 -7.20 -17.47 21.20
N LYS A 257 -7.61 -16.55 20.33
CA LYS A 257 -6.74 -15.86 19.37
C LYS A 257 -6.86 -14.35 19.54
N LEU A 258 -5.75 -13.63 19.48
CA LEU A 258 -5.73 -12.16 19.45
C LEU A 258 -6.67 -11.62 18.37
N ASN A 259 -7.54 -10.70 18.77
CA ASN A 259 -8.48 -9.97 17.94
C ASN A 259 -8.01 -8.53 17.66
N ILE A 260 -6.75 -8.25 17.99
CA ILE A 260 -6.00 -7.04 17.68
C ILE A 260 -4.68 -7.44 17.04
N GLU A 261 -4.08 -6.56 16.24
CA GLU A 261 -2.79 -6.84 15.64
C GLU A 261 -1.66 -6.46 16.60
N VAL A 262 -0.72 -7.40 16.78
CA VAL A 262 0.44 -7.24 17.68
C VAL A 262 1.72 -7.52 16.91
N TYR A 263 2.69 -6.64 17.10
CA TYR A 263 3.95 -6.58 16.40
C TYR A 263 5.13 -6.48 17.39
N PRO A 264 6.36 -6.81 16.97
CA PRO A 264 6.70 -7.35 15.66
C PRO A 264 6.16 -8.78 15.45
N ASN A 265 5.91 -9.17 14.20
CA ASN A 265 5.37 -10.49 13.85
C ASN A 265 6.16 -11.07 12.65
N PRO A 266 6.66 -12.32 12.70
CA PRO A 266 7.44 -12.89 11.59
C PRO A 266 6.67 -13.04 10.27
N ALA A 267 5.35 -13.24 10.36
CA ALA A 267 4.46 -13.44 9.21
C ALA A 267 3.88 -12.12 8.67
N LYS A 268 3.71 -11.11 9.53
CA LYS A 268 3.11 -9.82 9.18
C LYS A 268 4.06 -8.67 9.46
N ALA A 269 4.30 -7.84 8.45
CA ALA A 269 5.09 -6.62 8.65
C ALA A 269 4.28 -5.50 9.27
N HIS A 270 4.97 -4.56 9.90
CA HIS A 270 4.40 -3.32 10.42
C HIS A 270 5.30 -2.14 10.10
N ARG A 271 4.69 -0.95 10.03
CA ARG A 271 5.39 0.32 9.86
C ARG A 271 6.32 0.59 11.06
N LEU A 272 7.52 1.08 10.79
CA LEU A 272 8.43 1.53 11.83
C LEU A 272 7.90 2.78 12.57
N PRO A 273 8.27 2.97 13.86
CA PRO A 273 8.00 4.22 14.57
C PRO A 273 8.69 5.42 13.91
N LEU A 274 8.26 6.65 14.22
CA LEU A 274 8.79 7.88 13.60
C LEU A 274 8.64 7.93 12.06
N ALA A 275 7.57 7.36 11.53
CA ALA A 275 7.17 7.63 10.16
C ALA A 275 6.77 9.11 9.98
N ARG A 276 7.02 9.69 8.81
CA ARG A 276 6.46 11.01 8.46
C ARG A 276 4.93 11.00 8.50
N GLU A 277 4.33 12.18 8.65
CA GLU A 277 2.87 12.39 8.74
C GLU A 277 2.23 11.70 9.96
N ARG A 278 3.04 11.43 10.99
CA ARG A 278 2.59 10.86 12.25
C ARG A 278 3.26 11.55 13.41
N THR A 279 2.51 11.76 14.49
CA THR A 279 3.00 12.35 15.72
C THR A 279 3.22 11.26 16.77
N MET A 280 4.37 11.29 17.44
CA MET A 280 4.60 10.49 18.65
C MET A 280 4.04 11.25 19.86
N LEU A 281 3.33 10.57 20.75
CA LEU A 281 2.85 11.13 22.02
C LEU A 281 3.70 10.56 23.15
N LEU A 282 4.56 11.40 23.72
CA LEU A 282 5.52 11.07 24.77
C LEU A 282 5.07 11.72 26.10
N ASP A 283 5.86 12.65 26.64
CA ASP A 283 5.45 13.64 27.64
C ASP A 283 4.55 14.74 27.05
N LYS A 284 4.80 15.06 25.78
CA LYS A 284 3.99 15.92 24.92
C LYS A 284 3.98 15.36 23.48
N PRO A 285 3.18 15.93 22.55
CA PRO A 285 3.31 15.59 21.14
C PRO A 285 4.73 15.96 20.67
N LEU A 286 5.45 14.99 20.11
CA LEU A 286 6.82 15.18 19.64
C LEU A 286 6.82 16.10 18.43
N GLU A 287 7.48 17.25 18.57
CA GLU A 287 7.57 18.25 17.52
C GLU A 287 8.55 17.83 16.42
N LEU A 288 8.30 18.33 15.20
CA LEU A 288 9.23 18.17 14.10
C LEU A 288 10.44 19.10 14.29
N VAL A 289 11.60 18.65 13.82
CA VAL A 289 12.84 19.43 13.83
C VAL A 289 13.31 19.72 12.41
N SER A 290 13.74 20.96 12.19
CA SER A 290 14.33 21.38 10.93
C SER A 290 15.76 20.87 10.80
N ARG A 291 16.03 20.08 9.76
CA ARG A 291 17.35 19.55 9.44
C ARG A 291 17.65 19.81 7.98
N ARG A 292 18.64 20.67 7.71
CA ARG A 292 19.02 21.10 6.35
C ARG A 292 17.81 21.70 5.60
N GLY A 293 17.01 22.52 6.29
CA GLY A 293 15.84 23.19 5.72
C GLY A 293 14.61 22.30 5.51
N ARG A 294 14.63 21.03 5.95
CA ARG A 294 13.47 20.13 5.87
C ARG A 294 12.97 19.77 7.26
N GLN A 295 11.65 19.76 7.44
CA GLN A 295 11.03 19.24 8.65
C GLN A 295 11.16 17.72 8.68
N SER A 296 11.60 17.19 9.82
CA SER A 296 11.85 15.75 10.02
C SER A 296 11.49 15.36 11.44
N GLN A 297 11.26 14.06 11.66
CA GLN A 297 10.94 13.54 12.98
C GLN A 297 12.13 13.73 13.93
N ASP A 298 11.86 14.14 15.17
CA ASP A 298 12.92 14.34 16.16
C ASP A 298 13.36 13.02 16.81
N ILE A 299 14.15 12.25 16.06
CA ILE A 299 14.76 11.02 16.56
C ILE A 299 15.65 11.26 17.80
N VAL A 300 16.21 12.46 17.98
CA VAL A 300 17.06 12.75 19.14
C VAL A 300 16.19 12.92 20.38
N GLY A 301 15.17 13.77 20.30
CA GLY A 301 14.17 13.93 21.37
C GLY A 301 13.51 12.60 21.73
N TYR A 302 13.09 11.80 20.73
CA TYR A 302 12.51 10.49 20.96
C TYR A 302 13.45 9.53 21.69
N MET A 303 14.70 9.38 21.23
CA MET A 303 15.65 8.47 21.86
C MET A 303 16.10 8.93 23.24
N ASN A 304 16.19 10.25 23.48
CA ASN A 304 16.45 10.79 24.81
C ASN A 304 15.29 10.43 25.76
N TRP A 305 14.06 10.71 25.35
CA TRP A 305 12.86 10.35 26.12
C TRP A 305 12.76 8.83 26.34
N LEU A 306 13.13 8.00 25.36
CA LEU A 306 13.05 6.53 25.44
C LEU A 306 14.13 5.90 26.34
N ASN A 307 15.23 6.63 26.59
CA ASN A 307 16.32 6.17 27.45
C ASN A 307 16.27 6.76 28.87
N ASP A 308 15.62 7.92 29.07
CA ASP A 308 15.55 8.62 30.37
C ASP A 308 14.80 7.84 31.47
N PRO A 309 15.47 7.27 32.50
CA PRO A 309 14.79 6.52 33.57
C PRO A 309 13.68 7.31 34.28
N ASN A 310 13.78 8.65 34.31
CA ASN A 310 12.85 9.55 34.98
C ASN A 310 11.88 10.24 34.00
N ARG A 311 11.68 9.66 32.80
CA ARG A 311 10.81 10.22 31.77
C ARG A 311 9.41 10.52 32.32
N SER A 312 8.86 11.67 31.93
CA SER A 312 7.46 12.00 32.16
C SER A 312 6.57 11.48 31.02
N PHE A 313 5.27 11.42 31.27
CA PHE A 313 4.27 10.98 30.30
C PHE A 313 3.17 12.04 30.19
N MET A 314 2.65 12.22 28.98
CA MET A 314 1.42 12.99 28.75
C MET A 314 0.30 12.35 29.59
N SER A 315 -0.65 13.12 30.14
CA SER A 315 -1.71 12.52 30.94
C SER A 315 -2.61 11.59 30.10
N LYS A 316 -3.16 10.52 30.70
CA LYS A 316 -4.11 9.60 30.04
C LYS A 316 -5.23 10.33 29.30
N LYS A 317 -5.81 11.35 29.95
CA LYS A 317 -6.88 12.21 29.38
C LYS A 317 -6.40 12.96 28.13
N ASN A 318 -5.20 13.51 28.17
CA ASN A 318 -4.65 14.26 27.04
C ASN A 318 -4.28 13.33 25.88
N VAL A 319 -3.73 12.14 26.14
CA VAL A 319 -3.48 11.12 25.11
C VAL A 319 -4.80 10.71 24.44
N TYR A 320 -5.81 10.36 25.25
CA TYR A 320 -7.13 9.99 24.73
C TYR A 320 -7.74 11.10 23.87
N GLY A 321 -7.78 12.33 24.39
CA GLY A 321 -8.31 13.49 23.68
C GLY A 321 -7.55 13.79 22.38
N TYR A 322 -6.22 13.67 22.37
CA TYR A 322 -5.40 13.87 21.17
C TYR A 322 -5.70 12.84 20.08
N ILE A 323 -5.84 11.57 20.45
CA ILE A 323 -6.15 10.47 19.52
C ILE A 323 -7.56 10.66 18.97
N VAL A 324 -8.56 10.81 19.83
CA VAL A 324 -9.97 10.95 19.44
C VAL A 324 -10.18 12.17 18.53
N GLY A 325 -9.52 13.29 18.82
CA GLY A 325 -9.59 14.50 18.01
C GLY A 325 -9.04 14.36 16.57
N ARG A 326 -8.34 13.26 16.26
CA ARG A 326 -7.74 13.01 14.93
C ARG A 326 -8.36 11.85 14.17
N LEU A 327 -9.29 11.10 14.78
CA LEU A 327 -9.87 9.92 14.14
C LEU A 327 -10.63 10.27 12.86
N ASP A 328 -10.39 9.50 11.80
CA ASP A 328 -11.22 9.53 10.61
C ASP A 328 -12.48 8.68 10.83
N LEU A 329 -13.57 9.34 11.19
CA LEU A 329 -14.84 8.64 11.45
C LEU A 329 -15.45 8.02 10.19
N SER A 330 -15.00 8.38 8.98
CA SER A 330 -15.51 7.80 7.74
C SER A 330 -15.10 6.34 7.54
N CYS A 331 -14.04 5.88 8.21
CA CYS A 331 -13.51 4.53 8.09
C CYS A 331 -14.16 3.51 9.05
N SER A 332 -15.00 3.97 9.98
CA SER A 332 -15.71 3.11 10.94
C SER A 332 -16.87 2.38 10.28
N SER A 333 -17.11 1.12 10.67
CA SER A 333 -18.28 0.35 10.19
C SER A 333 -19.63 0.97 10.59
N SER A 334 -19.62 1.88 11.59
CA SER A 334 -20.81 2.59 12.08
C SER A 334 -21.10 3.90 11.34
N ALA A 335 -20.19 4.36 10.47
CA ALA A 335 -20.32 5.63 9.74
C ALA A 335 -21.56 5.68 8.83
N SER A 336 -22.01 4.52 8.34
CA SER A 336 -23.26 4.37 7.58
C SER A 336 -24.52 4.74 8.38
N ASN A 337 -24.49 4.60 9.71
CA ASN A 337 -25.63 4.90 10.58
C ASN A 337 -25.58 6.34 11.12
N VAL A 338 -24.39 6.90 11.37
CA VAL A 338 -24.23 8.25 11.94
C VAL A 338 -24.56 9.35 10.92
N ALA A 339 -24.25 9.15 9.63
CA ALA A 339 -24.60 10.09 8.57
C ALA A 339 -26.13 10.27 8.40
N SER A 340 -26.93 9.33 8.90
CA SER A 340 -28.40 9.44 8.89
C SER A 340 -28.95 10.26 10.06
N LEU A 341 -28.19 10.47 11.13
CA LEU A 341 -28.61 11.17 12.35
C LEU A 341 -28.13 12.62 12.43
N THR A 342 -27.03 12.99 11.77
CA THR A 342 -26.48 14.36 11.79
C THR A 342 -27.11 15.34 10.80
N CYS A 343 -28.11 14.93 10.00
CA CYS A 343 -28.82 15.82 9.07
C CYS A 343 -30.15 16.38 9.61
N LYS A 344 -30.45 16.22 10.90
CA LYS A 344 -31.59 16.86 11.57
C LYS A 344 -31.13 17.56 12.85
N LYS A 345 -31.33 18.89 12.89
CA LYS A 345 -31.06 19.86 13.97
C LYS A 345 -29.62 20.37 14.07
N LEU A 346 -29.41 21.54 13.46
CA LEU A 346 -29.07 22.78 14.17
C LEU A 346 -29.29 23.96 13.20
N SER A 347 -30.52 24.48 13.19
CA SER A 347 -30.86 25.76 12.58
C SER A 347 -31.44 26.67 13.67
N SER A 348 -30.60 27.52 14.23
CA SER A 348 -30.96 28.74 14.96
C SER A 348 -29.69 29.59 14.98
N LYS A 349 -29.57 30.57 14.07
CA LYS A 349 -29.96 31.98 14.21
C LYS A 349 -29.02 32.78 15.12
N ASN A 350 -28.48 33.85 14.51
CA ASN A 350 -28.00 35.12 15.08
C ASN A 350 -26.62 35.07 15.77
N ASP A 351 -25.67 36.01 15.60
CA ASP A 351 -25.71 37.39 15.11
C ASP A 351 -24.38 37.84 14.44
N ALA A 352 -24.49 38.97 13.75
CA ALA A 352 -23.48 39.71 13.02
C ALA A 352 -22.41 40.39 13.89
N SER A 353 -21.18 40.53 13.38
CA SER A 353 -20.62 41.80 12.87
C SER A 353 -19.08 41.83 12.89
N ASN A 354 -18.56 42.66 11.98
CA ASN A 354 -17.26 43.35 11.96
C ASN A 354 -16.09 42.75 11.15
N ASN A 355 -16.08 43.21 9.88
CA ASN A 355 -14.97 43.77 9.10
C ASN A 355 -13.63 44.01 9.82
N ALA A 356 -12.51 43.68 9.14
CA ALA A 356 -11.53 44.68 8.66
C ALA A 356 -10.30 44.04 7.97
N THR A 357 -10.15 44.36 6.68
CA THR A 357 -8.92 44.82 5.97
C THR A 357 -7.52 44.30 6.33
N SER A 358 -6.83 43.71 5.34
CA SER A 358 -5.39 43.95 5.03
C SER A 358 -5.02 43.25 3.71
N LYS A 359 -5.00 43.95 2.58
CA LYS A 359 -3.80 44.53 1.91
C LYS A 359 -2.72 43.51 1.52
N ASN A 360 -2.68 43.19 0.21
CA ASN A 360 -1.49 42.71 -0.50
C ASN A 360 -0.42 43.82 -0.52
N PRO A 361 0.86 43.45 -0.72
CA PRO A 361 1.57 43.96 -1.89
C PRO A 361 2.43 42.92 -2.65
N PRO A 362 2.95 43.27 -3.84
CA PRO A 362 3.45 42.37 -4.87
C PRO A 362 4.98 42.28 -4.91
N SER A 363 5.55 41.30 -5.62
CA SER A 363 6.70 41.54 -6.52
C SER A 363 7.12 40.29 -7.28
N ASP A 364 7.39 40.52 -8.56
CA ASP A 364 7.99 39.66 -9.58
C ASP A 364 9.41 39.17 -9.24
N PHE A 365 9.84 38.02 -9.79
CA PHE A 365 11.17 37.78 -10.39
C PHE A 365 11.24 36.38 -11.05
N GLU A 366 11.21 36.40 -12.40
CA GLU A 366 11.98 35.70 -13.45
C GLU A 366 12.80 34.38 -13.24
N PRO A 367 13.22 33.69 -14.34
CA PRO A 367 13.04 32.25 -14.52
C PRO A 367 14.33 31.42 -14.35
N GLN A 368 14.17 30.14 -14.02
CA GLN A 368 15.28 29.17 -14.01
C GLN A 368 15.21 28.19 -15.19
N SER A 369 16.40 27.96 -15.73
CA SER A 369 16.82 27.27 -16.95
C SER A 369 16.67 25.73 -16.92
N PRO A 370 16.75 25.04 -18.07
CA PRO A 370 16.48 23.61 -18.16
C PRO A 370 17.73 22.78 -17.83
N GLU A 371 17.66 22.02 -16.75
CA GLU A 371 18.71 21.08 -16.34
C GLU A 371 18.57 19.74 -17.10
N LYS A 372 19.63 19.36 -17.82
CA LYS A 372 19.76 18.10 -18.57
C LYS A 372 19.82 16.92 -17.60
N GLN A 373 18.82 16.03 -17.63
CA GLN A 373 18.90 14.71 -17.01
C GLN A 373 19.21 13.63 -18.06
N THR A 374 20.48 13.21 -18.10
CA THR A 374 20.93 11.96 -18.72
C THR A 374 21.01 10.89 -17.64
N GLY A 375 20.06 9.95 -17.63
CA GLY A 375 20.08 8.80 -16.74
C GLY A 375 19.19 7.69 -17.28
N SER A 376 19.79 6.60 -17.74
CA SER A 376 19.12 5.47 -18.39
C SER A 376 18.10 4.80 -17.46
N SER A 377 16.82 5.11 -17.62
CA SER A 377 15.76 4.34 -16.96
C SER A 377 15.52 3.05 -17.74
N LYS A 378 15.56 1.92 -17.03
CA LYS A 378 15.07 0.62 -17.53
C LYS A 378 13.58 0.77 -17.79
N ARG A 379 13.22 0.98 -19.06
CA ARG A 379 11.85 1.09 -19.56
C ARG A 379 11.16 -0.27 -19.51
N SER A 380 10.36 -0.48 -18.48
CA SER A 380 9.32 -1.50 -18.43
C SER A 380 7.98 -0.78 -18.46
N TYR A 381 7.25 -0.87 -19.58
CA TYR A 381 5.93 -0.25 -19.73
C TYR A 381 4.88 -1.35 -19.94
N PRO A 382 4.16 -1.77 -18.89
CA PRO A 382 3.09 -2.74 -19.03
C PRO A 382 1.76 -2.06 -19.42
N LEU A 383 1.49 -1.99 -20.72
CA LEU A 383 0.13 -1.72 -21.22
C LEU A 383 -0.71 -2.98 -21.02
N LYS A 384 -1.58 -3.06 -19.99
CA LYS A 384 -2.54 -4.16 -19.82
C LYS A 384 -3.96 -3.69 -20.20
N GLY A 385 -4.65 -4.42 -21.08
CA GLY A 385 -6.04 -4.18 -21.48
C GLY A 385 -6.30 -3.06 -22.52
N LYS A 386 -5.34 -2.18 -22.80
CA LYS A 386 -5.46 -1.12 -23.83
C LYS A 386 -4.49 -1.27 -25.01
N THR A 387 -3.63 -2.27 -24.98
CA THR A 387 -2.52 -2.47 -25.92
C THR A 387 -2.99 -2.60 -27.37
N ARG A 388 -4.08 -3.34 -27.60
CA ARG A 388 -4.73 -3.45 -28.92
C ARG A 388 -5.14 -2.07 -29.45
N GLY A 389 -5.90 -1.32 -28.66
CA GLY A 389 -6.37 0.02 -29.04
C GLY A 389 -5.23 1.03 -29.21
N ALA A 390 -4.16 0.89 -28.43
CA ALA A 390 -2.96 1.70 -28.56
C ALA A 390 -2.20 1.40 -29.87
N ILE A 391 -2.00 0.12 -30.21
CA ILE A 391 -1.38 -0.32 -31.48
C ILE A 391 -2.18 0.21 -32.66
N ILE A 392 -3.51 0.05 -32.65
CA ILE A 392 -4.41 0.59 -33.68
C ILE A 392 -4.31 2.12 -33.75
N GLY A 393 -4.45 2.82 -32.62
CA GLY A 393 -4.42 4.29 -32.60
C GLY A 393 -3.12 4.86 -33.12
N PHE A 394 -1.99 4.25 -32.76
CA PHE A 394 -0.69 4.70 -33.20
C PHE A 394 -0.46 4.41 -34.69
N TRP A 395 -0.55 3.15 -35.12
CA TRP A 395 -0.16 2.74 -36.47
C TRP A 395 -1.22 2.97 -37.55
N GLN A 396 -2.50 3.10 -37.18
CA GLN A 396 -3.60 3.36 -38.12
C GLN A 396 -4.08 4.81 -38.09
N ARG A 397 -4.06 5.47 -36.93
CA ARG A 397 -4.58 6.85 -36.79
C ARG A 397 -3.47 7.90 -36.58
N GLY A 398 -2.22 7.50 -36.35
CA GLY A 398 -1.13 8.44 -36.09
C GLY A 398 -1.30 9.19 -34.77
N GLU A 399 -2.02 8.60 -33.82
CA GLU A 399 -2.22 9.17 -32.49
C GLU A 399 -1.03 8.79 -31.59
N PRO A 400 -0.31 9.75 -30.97
CA PRO A 400 0.75 9.41 -30.02
C PRO A 400 0.20 8.60 -28.85
N GLY A 401 -1.07 8.85 -28.48
CA GLY A 401 -1.87 7.97 -27.63
C GLY A 401 -1.13 7.52 -26.39
N HIS A 402 -0.92 6.20 -26.27
CA HIS A 402 -0.24 5.56 -25.14
C HIS A 402 1.26 5.32 -25.37
N PHE A 403 1.75 5.48 -26.60
CA PHE A 403 3.16 5.32 -26.92
C PHE A 403 3.80 6.71 -26.98
N GLY A 404 4.36 7.16 -25.87
CA GLY A 404 4.98 8.49 -25.78
C GLY A 404 6.09 8.79 -26.80
N ASN A 405 6.50 7.82 -27.63
CA ASN A 405 7.34 8.00 -28.81
C ASN A 405 7.29 6.75 -29.72
N LEU A 406 7.82 6.87 -30.94
CA LEU A 406 7.93 5.81 -31.95
C LEU A 406 8.67 4.55 -31.46
N ASN A 407 9.74 4.69 -30.67
CA ASN A 407 10.50 3.51 -30.21
C ASN A 407 9.68 2.66 -29.24
N SER A 408 8.85 3.30 -28.40
CA SER A 408 7.92 2.58 -27.53
C SER A 408 6.87 1.80 -28.33
N ALA A 409 6.35 2.37 -29.42
CA ALA A 409 5.40 1.68 -30.30
C ALA A 409 6.07 0.49 -31.01
N ILE A 410 7.29 0.67 -31.54
CA ILE A 410 8.10 -0.40 -32.15
C ILE A 410 8.27 -1.57 -31.19
N TYR A 411 8.77 -1.31 -29.98
CA TYR A 411 9.04 -2.36 -29.00
C TYR A 411 7.78 -3.15 -28.64
N VAL A 412 6.66 -2.46 -28.37
CA VAL A 412 5.41 -3.11 -27.97
C VAL A 412 4.79 -3.89 -29.12
N THR A 413 4.86 -3.39 -30.36
CA THR A 413 4.37 -4.11 -31.53
C THR A 413 5.21 -5.34 -31.84
N LEU A 414 6.54 -5.29 -31.68
CA LEU A 414 7.41 -6.46 -31.83
C LEU A 414 7.12 -7.55 -30.77
N MET A 415 6.88 -7.16 -29.52
CA MET A 415 6.46 -8.09 -28.46
C MET A 415 5.13 -8.77 -28.81
N ALA A 416 4.18 -8.01 -29.37
CA ALA A 416 2.89 -8.53 -29.79
C ALA A 416 3.00 -9.51 -30.96
N LEU A 417 3.81 -9.19 -31.98
CA LEU A 417 4.05 -10.07 -33.13
C LEU A 417 4.75 -11.37 -32.71
N MET A 418 5.69 -11.31 -31.77
CA MET A 418 6.29 -12.53 -31.17
C MET A 418 5.22 -13.40 -30.50
N ALA A 419 4.26 -12.78 -29.81
CA ALA A 419 3.16 -13.44 -29.13
C ALA A 419 2.16 -14.12 -30.05
N GLU A 420 1.97 -13.56 -31.24
CA GLU A 420 1.18 -14.16 -32.31
C GLU A 420 1.93 -15.29 -33.03
N GLY A 421 3.17 -15.58 -32.64
CA GLY A 421 3.99 -16.62 -33.27
C GLY A 421 4.62 -16.21 -34.59
N CYS A 422 4.64 -14.90 -34.92
CA CYS A 422 5.37 -14.44 -36.10
C CYS A 422 6.86 -14.79 -35.97
N ASN A 423 7.53 -15.04 -37.09
CA ASN A 423 8.99 -15.13 -37.08
C ASN A 423 9.62 -13.73 -37.04
N ARG A 424 10.85 -13.63 -36.53
CA ARG A 424 11.55 -12.35 -36.32
C ARG A 424 11.64 -11.51 -37.60
N LYS A 425 12.00 -12.12 -38.73
CA LYS A 425 12.16 -11.42 -40.02
C LYS A 425 10.84 -10.80 -40.46
N HIS A 426 9.76 -11.57 -40.42
CA HIS A 426 8.43 -11.09 -40.74
C HIS A 426 7.98 -9.96 -39.81
N ALA A 427 8.27 -10.05 -38.50
CA ALA A 427 7.92 -9.01 -37.55
C ALA A 427 8.66 -7.68 -37.82
N VAL A 428 9.94 -7.75 -38.21
CA VAL A 428 10.71 -6.58 -38.65
C VAL A 428 10.09 -5.96 -39.91
N ASP A 429 9.78 -6.78 -40.92
CA ASP A 429 9.18 -6.34 -42.17
C ASP A 429 7.84 -5.62 -41.93
N VAL A 430 6.97 -6.20 -41.08
CA VAL A 430 5.68 -5.60 -40.69
C VAL A 430 5.87 -4.25 -40.00
N VAL A 431 6.76 -4.16 -39.02
CA VAL A 431 6.98 -2.89 -38.28
C VAL A 431 7.59 -1.83 -39.18
N MET A 432 8.52 -2.20 -40.06
CA MET A 432 9.09 -1.29 -41.05
C MET A 432 8.04 -0.79 -42.04
N GLN A 433 7.13 -1.67 -42.48
CA GLN A 433 6.00 -1.26 -43.31
C GLN A 433 5.07 -0.30 -42.56
N TYR A 434 4.78 -0.55 -41.28
CA TYR A 434 3.94 0.34 -40.47
C TYR A 434 4.59 1.70 -40.22
N ALA A 435 5.92 1.76 -40.11
CA ALA A 435 6.65 3.02 -40.02
C ALA A 435 6.59 3.83 -41.32
N ARG A 436 6.66 3.17 -42.49
CA ARG A 436 6.49 3.80 -43.80
C ARG A 436 5.08 4.36 -43.97
N ASP A 437 4.07 3.57 -43.58
CA ASP A 437 2.66 3.89 -43.77
C ASP A 437 2.08 4.75 -42.62
N LEU A 438 2.92 5.32 -41.76
CA LEU A 438 2.44 6.05 -40.58
C LEU A 438 1.79 7.38 -41.02
N PRO A 439 0.51 7.62 -40.70
CA PRO A 439 -0.23 8.78 -41.23
C PRO A 439 0.20 10.11 -40.61
N ASN A 440 0.91 10.09 -39.47
CA ASN A 440 1.39 11.29 -38.79
C ASN A 440 2.93 11.28 -38.69
N PRO A 441 3.64 11.94 -39.60
CA PRO A 441 5.11 11.96 -39.59
C PRO A 441 5.69 12.72 -38.39
N ASN A 442 4.92 13.61 -37.74
CA ASN A 442 5.38 14.40 -36.59
C ASN A 442 5.61 13.57 -35.31
N LEU A 443 5.25 12.28 -35.31
CA LEU A 443 5.47 11.38 -34.19
C LEU A 443 6.95 11.04 -33.95
N SER A 444 7.82 11.33 -34.92
CA SER A 444 9.26 11.16 -34.81
C SER A 444 9.94 12.05 -35.86
N SER A 445 11.00 12.76 -35.47
CA SER A 445 11.83 13.52 -36.41
C SER A 445 12.52 12.65 -37.48
N ARG A 446 12.44 11.32 -37.34
CA ARG A 446 12.97 10.35 -38.30
C ARG A 446 11.98 9.97 -39.41
N LEU A 447 10.73 10.45 -39.34
CA LEU A 447 9.70 10.15 -40.34
C LEU A 447 9.36 11.40 -41.17
N PRO A 448 9.10 11.26 -42.48
CA PRO A 448 9.21 10.03 -43.29
C PRO A 448 10.62 9.82 -43.87
N ASP A 449 11.44 10.86 -43.96
CA ASP A 449 12.63 10.90 -44.83
C ASP A 449 13.87 10.16 -44.30
N ARG A 450 13.85 9.76 -43.02
CA ARG A 450 14.97 9.13 -42.32
C ARG A 450 14.62 7.72 -41.82
N LEU A 451 13.81 7.00 -42.58
CA LEU A 451 13.49 5.58 -42.35
C LEU A 451 14.74 4.68 -42.16
N PRO A 452 15.88 4.89 -42.87
CA PRO A 452 17.10 4.13 -42.62
C PRO A 452 17.65 4.27 -41.18
N GLU A 453 17.29 5.33 -40.45
CA GLU A 453 17.68 5.49 -39.04
C GLU A 453 16.78 4.69 -38.08
N ILE A 454 15.63 4.19 -38.54
CA ILE A 454 14.67 3.39 -37.75
C ILE A 454 15.02 1.90 -37.83
N GLU A 455 15.46 1.43 -38.98
CA GLU A 455 15.77 0.01 -39.24
C GLU A 455 16.75 -0.61 -38.22
N PRO A 456 17.90 0.01 -37.87
CA PRO A 456 18.81 -0.54 -36.86
C PRO A 456 18.17 -0.68 -35.47
N ILE A 457 17.17 0.16 -35.15
CA ILE A 457 16.46 0.12 -33.86
C ILE A 457 15.46 -1.03 -33.84
N VAL A 458 14.71 -1.22 -34.92
CA VAL A 458 13.78 -2.35 -35.08
C VAL A 458 14.56 -3.66 -35.05
N GLU A 459 15.69 -3.76 -35.77
CA GLU A 459 16.56 -4.92 -35.77
C GLU A 459 17.11 -5.24 -34.37
N ARG A 460 17.71 -4.25 -33.70
CA ARG A 460 18.25 -4.42 -32.34
C ARG A 460 17.18 -4.84 -31.33
N ASP A 461 16.02 -4.18 -31.35
CA ASP A 461 14.96 -4.45 -30.40
C ASP A 461 14.30 -5.81 -30.69
N SER A 462 14.15 -6.21 -31.96
CA SER A 462 13.67 -7.54 -32.35
C SER A 462 14.60 -8.66 -31.87
N LEU A 463 15.92 -8.49 -32.03
CA LEU A 463 16.91 -9.46 -31.57
C LEU A 463 16.86 -9.63 -30.05
N LYS A 464 16.77 -8.52 -29.32
CA LYS A 464 16.66 -8.52 -27.87
C LYS A 464 15.39 -9.25 -27.39
N ILE A 465 14.26 -9.01 -28.05
CA ILE A 465 12.97 -9.61 -27.71
C ILE A 465 13.02 -11.13 -27.95
N TRP A 466 13.45 -11.57 -29.13
CA TRP A 466 13.51 -13.01 -29.46
C TRP A 466 14.49 -13.78 -28.58
N ASN A 467 15.61 -13.17 -28.18
CA ASN A 467 16.56 -13.81 -27.27
C ASN A 467 16.07 -13.89 -25.81
N SER A 468 15.14 -13.01 -25.41
CA SER A 468 14.63 -12.97 -24.03
C SER A 468 13.47 -13.94 -23.79
N GLY A 469 12.90 -14.50 -24.85
CA GLY A 469 11.66 -15.26 -24.78
C GLY A 469 10.44 -14.39 -24.50
N ILE A 470 9.25 -14.98 -24.69
CA ILE A 470 7.99 -14.28 -24.46
C ILE A 470 7.46 -14.51 -23.04
N ASN A 471 6.95 -13.46 -22.41
CA ASN A 471 6.29 -13.60 -21.12
C ASN A 471 4.87 -14.19 -21.28
N GLY A 472 4.38 -14.90 -20.27
CA GLY A 472 3.05 -15.54 -20.33
C GLY A 472 1.89 -14.57 -20.55
N THR A 473 2.03 -13.31 -20.14
CA THR A 473 1.01 -12.26 -20.31
C THR A 473 0.77 -11.93 -21.79
N TRP A 474 1.84 -11.86 -22.59
CA TRP A 474 1.76 -11.59 -24.02
C TRP A 474 1.13 -12.76 -24.78
N ASN A 475 1.51 -14.00 -24.47
CA ASN A 475 0.88 -15.20 -25.05
C ASN A 475 -0.65 -15.22 -24.82
N ARG A 476 -1.09 -14.89 -23.60
CA ARG A 476 -2.52 -14.81 -23.28
C ARG A 476 -3.24 -13.69 -24.01
N SER A 477 -2.58 -12.53 -24.15
CA SER A 477 -3.15 -11.40 -24.88
C SER A 477 -3.33 -11.71 -26.37
N ALA A 478 -2.32 -12.33 -26.99
CA ALA A 478 -2.37 -12.76 -28.39
C ALA A 478 -3.41 -13.86 -28.61
N ALA A 479 -3.51 -14.86 -27.72
CA ALA A 479 -4.54 -15.89 -27.79
C ALA A 479 -5.95 -15.27 -27.78
N ARG A 480 -6.23 -14.37 -26.85
CA ARG A 480 -7.52 -13.65 -26.76
C ARG A 480 -7.79 -12.76 -27.98
N TRP A 481 -6.76 -12.16 -28.56
CA TRP A 481 -6.91 -11.39 -29.79
C TRP A 481 -7.24 -12.28 -30.98
N SER A 482 -6.60 -13.45 -31.07
CA SER A 482 -6.90 -14.45 -32.08
C SER A 482 -8.34 -14.98 -31.96
N GLU A 483 -8.86 -15.18 -30.75
CA GLU A 483 -10.26 -15.60 -30.51
C GLU A 483 -11.28 -14.63 -31.11
N ILE A 484 -10.98 -13.33 -31.09
CA ILE A 484 -11.83 -12.29 -31.68
C ILE A 484 -11.40 -11.90 -33.09
N GLY A 485 -10.57 -12.73 -33.75
CA GLY A 485 -10.12 -12.52 -35.12
C GLY A 485 -9.23 -11.31 -35.34
N PHE A 486 -8.65 -10.71 -34.28
CA PHE A 486 -7.70 -9.62 -34.37
C PHE A 486 -6.27 -10.16 -34.52
N ARG A 487 -5.51 -9.66 -35.49
CA ARG A 487 -4.07 -9.92 -35.63
C ARG A 487 -3.27 -8.65 -35.83
N VAL A 488 -2.16 -8.52 -35.10
CA VAL A 488 -1.26 -7.36 -35.17
C VAL A 488 -0.55 -7.30 -36.51
N ASP A 489 -0.26 -8.43 -37.15
CA ASP A 489 0.39 -8.47 -38.48
C ASP A 489 -0.51 -7.97 -39.63
N ASN A 490 -1.83 -7.96 -39.45
CA ASN A 490 -2.79 -7.68 -40.50
C ASN A 490 -3.79 -6.58 -40.14
N LYS A 491 -3.53 -5.35 -40.61
CA LYS A 491 -4.39 -4.17 -40.41
C LYS A 491 -5.86 -4.36 -40.86
N SER A 492 -6.16 -5.27 -41.80
CA SER A 492 -7.55 -5.54 -42.21
C SER A 492 -8.39 -6.16 -41.08
N THR A 493 -7.74 -6.87 -40.15
CA THR A 493 -8.40 -7.45 -38.97
C THR A 493 -8.64 -6.43 -37.86
N TRP A 494 -8.12 -5.21 -37.99
CA TRP A 494 -8.27 -4.17 -36.96
C TRP A 494 -9.67 -3.53 -37.00
N ALA A 495 -10.45 -3.83 -38.03
CA ALA A 495 -11.84 -3.43 -38.21
C ALA A 495 -12.83 -4.32 -37.42
N VAL A 496 -12.39 -5.32 -36.63
CA VAL A 496 -13.31 -6.12 -35.81
C VAL A 496 -13.93 -5.26 -34.71
N SER A 497 -15.06 -4.64 -35.05
CA SER A 497 -16.01 -3.97 -34.17
C SER A 497 -17.10 -4.93 -33.69
N GLY A 498 -16.75 -6.20 -33.45
CA GLY A 498 -17.67 -7.25 -33.01
C GLY A 498 -17.88 -7.26 -31.51
N SER A 499 -19.13 -7.42 -31.11
CA SER A 499 -19.71 -7.33 -29.76
C SER A 499 -18.83 -7.90 -28.63
N THR A 500 -18.69 -7.12 -27.56
CA THR A 500 -18.51 -7.72 -26.24
C THR A 500 -19.55 -8.83 -26.06
N PRO A 501 -19.21 -10.03 -25.56
CA PRO A 501 -20.16 -11.12 -25.40
C PRO A 501 -21.45 -10.62 -24.73
N ASP A 502 -22.61 -10.95 -25.29
CA ASP A 502 -23.89 -10.50 -24.78
C ASP A 502 -24.05 -10.96 -23.32
N VAL A 503 -24.53 -10.06 -22.47
CA VAL A 503 -24.79 -10.39 -21.06
C VAL A 503 -26.01 -11.31 -21.04
N VAL A 504 -25.80 -12.56 -20.63
CA VAL A 504 -26.90 -13.50 -20.42
C VAL A 504 -27.61 -13.10 -19.13
N VAL A 505 -28.88 -12.69 -19.24
CA VAL A 505 -29.71 -12.26 -18.10
C VAL A 505 -30.34 -13.48 -17.43
N ASP A 506 -29.53 -14.25 -16.70
CA ASP A 506 -29.93 -15.46 -16.00
C ASP A 506 -30.17 -15.19 -14.50
N CYS A 507 -31.28 -14.52 -14.19
CA CYS A 507 -31.76 -14.35 -12.82
C CYS A 507 -33.29 -14.23 -12.78
N GLU A 508 -33.89 -14.45 -11.60
CA GLU A 508 -35.35 -14.41 -11.40
C GLU A 508 -35.98 -13.07 -11.80
N GLU A 509 -37.27 -13.10 -12.13
CA GLU A 509 -38.02 -11.91 -12.49
C GLU A 509 -38.25 -11.00 -11.26
N VAL A 510 -38.04 -9.70 -11.43
CA VAL A 510 -38.21 -8.72 -10.35
C VAL A 510 -39.68 -8.35 -10.23
N LEU A 511 -40.31 -8.68 -9.11
CA LEU A 511 -41.67 -8.26 -8.79
C LEU A 511 -41.66 -6.95 -8.00
N PHE A 512 -42.31 -5.91 -8.51
CA PHE A 512 -42.43 -4.62 -7.82
C PHE A 512 -43.61 -4.60 -6.84
N SER A 513 -43.39 -4.02 -5.66
CA SER A 513 -44.45 -3.66 -4.72
C SER A 513 -45.27 -2.49 -5.27
N ASP A 514 -46.46 -2.27 -4.71
CA ASP A 514 -47.33 -1.17 -5.15
C ASP A 514 -46.68 0.21 -5.01
N GLN A 515 -45.82 0.40 -4.00
CA GLN A 515 -45.08 1.64 -3.82
C GLN A 515 -44.02 1.84 -4.92
N GLU A 516 -43.29 0.78 -5.29
CA GLU A 516 -42.30 0.80 -6.36
C GLU A 516 -42.97 1.00 -7.73
N ARG A 517 -44.12 0.34 -7.96
CA ARG A 517 -44.95 0.56 -9.15
C ARG A 517 -45.40 2.01 -9.26
N LYS A 518 -45.86 2.62 -8.16
CA LYS A 518 -46.22 4.05 -8.13
C LYS A 518 -45.04 4.93 -8.53
N LEU A 519 -43.81 4.63 -8.10
CA LEU A 519 -42.61 5.38 -8.52
C LEU A 519 -42.33 5.22 -10.02
N ILE A 520 -42.42 4.01 -10.55
CA ILE A 520 -42.23 3.74 -11.99
C ILE A 520 -43.27 4.51 -12.80
N VAL A 521 -44.56 4.39 -12.44
CA VAL A 521 -45.68 4.99 -13.16
C VAL A 521 -45.66 6.52 -13.07
N ASN A 522 -45.44 7.08 -11.88
CA ASN A 522 -45.56 8.53 -11.68
C ASN A 522 -44.32 9.30 -12.10
N GLU A 523 -43.12 8.71 -12.02
CA GLU A 523 -41.87 9.43 -12.27
C GLU A 523 -41.09 8.94 -13.49
N LEU A 524 -41.09 7.63 -13.78
CA LEU A 524 -40.27 7.05 -14.84
C LEU A 524 -41.02 6.94 -16.17
N ALA A 525 -42.29 6.52 -16.16
CA ALA A 525 -43.08 6.39 -17.37
C ALA A 525 -43.23 7.74 -18.12
N PRO A 526 -43.52 8.89 -17.46
CA PRO A 526 -43.58 10.18 -18.14
C PRO A 526 -42.25 10.59 -18.77
N LEU A 527 -41.13 10.16 -18.18
CA LEU A 527 -39.78 10.41 -18.70
C LEU A 527 -39.49 9.61 -19.98
N ILE A 528 -39.89 8.33 -19.99
CA ILE A 528 -39.54 7.38 -21.05
C ILE A 528 -40.50 7.54 -22.25
N VAL A 529 -41.81 7.47 -22.01
CA VAL A 529 -42.84 7.44 -23.06
C VAL A 529 -43.58 8.77 -23.24
N GLY A 530 -43.34 9.76 -22.36
CA GLY A 530 -44.04 11.04 -22.36
C GLY A 530 -45.32 11.03 -21.51
N THR A 531 -45.74 12.20 -21.01
CA THR A 531 -46.85 12.36 -20.06
C THR A 531 -48.17 11.76 -20.54
N LYS A 532 -48.55 12.01 -21.81
CA LYS A 532 -49.80 11.48 -22.39
C LYS A 532 -49.81 9.94 -22.48
N GLN A 533 -48.68 9.34 -22.87
CA GLN A 533 -48.59 7.87 -23.00
C GLN A 533 -48.43 7.19 -21.64
N ALA A 534 -47.82 7.86 -20.66
CA ALA A 534 -47.66 7.35 -19.31
C ALA A 534 -48.98 7.12 -18.57
N LEU A 535 -50.09 7.71 -19.03
CA LEU A 535 -51.43 7.47 -18.49
C LEU A 535 -52.07 6.17 -19.00
N LYS A 536 -51.54 5.57 -20.08
CA LYS A 536 -52.09 4.34 -20.65
C LYS A 536 -51.58 3.11 -19.88
N PRO A 537 -52.45 2.23 -19.36
CA PRO A 537 -52.04 1.05 -18.59
C PRO A 537 -51.06 0.14 -19.34
N GLU A 538 -51.27 -0.06 -20.64
CA GLU A 538 -50.38 -0.86 -21.50
C GLU A 538 -48.94 -0.33 -21.52
N LYS A 539 -48.79 1.01 -21.54
CA LYS A 539 -47.49 1.66 -21.54
C LYS A 539 -46.84 1.67 -20.16
N GLN A 540 -47.63 1.77 -19.10
CA GLN A 540 -47.15 1.61 -17.72
C GLN A 540 -46.56 0.20 -17.52
N ALA A 541 -47.28 -0.84 -17.93
CA ALA A 541 -46.83 -2.23 -17.85
C ALA A 541 -45.59 -2.49 -18.71
N GLU A 542 -45.50 -1.89 -19.90
CA GLU A 542 -44.30 -1.99 -20.74
C GLU A 542 -43.06 -1.35 -20.09
N VAL A 543 -43.22 -0.18 -19.48
CA VAL A 543 -42.13 0.48 -18.73
C VAL A 543 -41.74 -0.35 -17.50
N GLU A 544 -42.70 -0.92 -16.77
CA GLU A 544 -42.44 -1.79 -15.63
C GLU A 544 -41.56 -2.99 -16.02
N ARG A 545 -41.92 -3.71 -17.08
CA ARG A 545 -41.13 -4.85 -17.59
C ARG A 545 -39.74 -4.44 -18.04
N ALA A 546 -39.60 -3.29 -18.70
CA ALA A 546 -38.30 -2.80 -19.12
C ALA A 546 -37.38 -2.46 -17.95
N VAL A 547 -37.93 -1.88 -16.86
CA VAL A 547 -37.16 -1.58 -15.65
C VAL A 547 -36.78 -2.86 -14.91
N ALA A 548 -37.69 -3.83 -14.80
CA ALA A 548 -37.39 -5.15 -14.22
C ALA A 548 -36.24 -5.83 -14.99
N TYR A 549 -36.33 -5.87 -16.33
CA TYR A 549 -35.28 -6.41 -17.18
C TYR A 549 -33.95 -5.67 -17.00
N PHE A 550 -33.97 -4.34 -16.95
CA PHE A 550 -32.75 -3.56 -16.73
C PHE A 550 -32.08 -3.87 -15.39
N LEU A 551 -32.84 -4.01 -14.31
CA LEU A 551 -32.28 -4.37 -13.00
C LEU A 551 -31.66 -5.77 -13.04
N ARG A 552 -32.32 -6.74 -13.70
CA ARG A 552 -31.74 -8.08 -13.93
C ARG A 552 -30.45 -8.01 -14.74
N PHE A 553 -30.42 -7.19 -15.79
CA PHE A 553 -29.21 -6.93 -16.58
C PHE A 553 -28.09 -6.36 -15.71
N VAL A 554 -28.36 -5.37 -14.86
CA VAL A 554 -27.37 -4.81 -13.91
C VAL A 554 -26.86 -5.88 -12.94
N ARG A 555 -27.70 -6.83 -12.53
CA ARG A 555 -27.30 -7.92 -11.64
C ARG A 555 -26.33 -8.90 -12.30
N CYS A 556 -26.48 -9.14 -13.60
CA CYS A 556 -25.67 -10.08 -14.39
C CYS A 556 -24.47 -9.43 -15.09
N CYS A 557 -24.45 -8.10 -15.21
CA CYS A 557 -23.40 -7.34 -15.87
C CYS A 557 -22.31 -6.93 -14.87
N ASP A 558 -21.13 -7.54 -14.96
CA ASP A 558 -19.96 -7.22 -14.14
C ASP A 558 -19.13 -6.04 -14.69
N ARG A 559 -19.41 -5.62 -15.93
CA ARG A 559 -18.72 -4.57 -16.66
C ARG A 559 -19.45 -3.22 -16.65
N GLU A 560 -18.83 -2.23 -17.28
CA GLU A 560 -19.43 -0.92 -17.46
C GLU A 560 -20.67 -1.00 -18.36
N ILE A 561 -21.74 -0.32 -17.94
CA ILE A 561 -22.91 -0.08 -18.77
C ILE A 561 -22.84 1.36 -19.27
N PRO A 562 -22.38 1.62 -20.51
CA PRO A 562 -22.36 2.97 -21.02
C PRO A 562 -23.79 3.51 -21.12
N VAL A 563 -23.99 4.80 -20.81
CA VAL A 563 -25.32 5.45 -20.89
C VAL A 563 -25.94 5.28 -22.28
N HIS A 564 -25.13 5.41 -23.33
CA HIS A 564 -25.53 5.22 -24.73
C HIS A 564 -25.82 3.76 -25.11
N GLY A 565 -25.46 2.78 -24.26
CA GLY A 565 -25.80 1.37 -24.44
C GLY A 565 -27.23 1.02 -24.00
N LEU A 566 -27.90 1.89 -23.25
CA LEU A 566 -29.26 1.67 -22.74
C LEU A 566 -30.28 1.32 -23.85
N PRO A 567 -30.31 2.00 -25.02
CA PRO A 567 -31.21 1.62 -26.11
C PRO A 567 -30.98 0.20 -26.64
N GLY A 568 -29.71 -0.25 -26.70
CA GLY A 568 -29.38 -1.61 -27.13
C GLY A 568 -29.88 -2.64 -26.12
N ILE A 569 -29.66 -2.39 -24.83
CA ILE A 569 -30.10 -3.26 -23.72
C ILE A 569 -31.63 -3.39 -23.70
N LEU A 570 -32.35 -2.30 -23.96
CA LEU A 570 -33.81 -2.25 -23.91
C LEU A 570 -34.49 -2.33 -25.29
N SER A 571 -33.78 -2.81 -26.30
CA SER A 571 -34.27 -2.88 -27.69
C SER A 571 -35.51 -3.79 -27.86
N GLY A 572 -35.68 -4.78 -26.98
CA GLY A 572 -36.87 -5.66 -26.96
C GLY A 572 -38.16 -4.99 -26.45
N PHE A 573 -38.09 -3.75 -25.96
CA PHE A 573 -39.25 -2.98 -25.47
C PHE A 573 -39.58 -1.85 -26.45
N LYS A 574 -40.86 -1.53 -26.69
CA LYS A 574 -41.30 -0.44 -27.59
C LYS A 574 -41.16 0.93 -26.90
N LEU A 575 -39.95 1.21 -26.41
CA LEU A 575 -39.56 2.41 -25.68
C LEU A 575 -38.56 3.22 -26.51
N ASN A 576 -38.72 4.55 -26.53
CA ASN A 576 -37.83 5.43 -27.29
C ASN A 576 -36.80 6.11 -26.38
N PHE A 577 -35.58 5.54 -26.36
CA PHE A 577 -34.42 6.07 -25.64
C PHE A 577 -33.43 6.84 -26.53
N GLY A 578 -33.82 7.32 -27.71
CA GLY A 578 -32.89 7.97 -28.65
C GLY A 578 -32.18 9.23 -28.13
N GLN A 579 -32.72 9.88 -27.09
CA GLN A 579 -32.14 11.08 -26.50
C GLN A 579 -31.22 10.75 -25.30
N HIS A 580 -29.95 11.15 -25.38
CA HIS A 580 -28.96 10.95 -24.32
C HIS A 580 -29.41 11.51 -22.95
N GLU A 581 -30.11 12.65 -22.93
CA GLU A 581 -30.62 13.23 -21.68
C GLU A 581 -31.69 12.36 -21.01
N LYS A 582 -32.54 11.67 -21.80
CA LYS A 582 -33.50 10.71 -21.25
C LYS A 582 -32.79 9.52 -20.61
N GLN A 583 -31.75 9.01 -21.27
CA GLN A 583 -30.92 7.91 -20.75
C GLN A 583 -30.26 8.32 -19.42
N ARG A 584 -29.63 9.50 -19.34
CA ARG A 584 -29.03 10.00 -18.07
C ARG A 584 -30.05 10.15 -16.96
N ARG A 585 -31.23 10.70 -17.25
CA ARG A 585 -32.31 10.87 -16.27
C ARG A 585 -32.85 9.53 -15.76
N PHE A 586 -32.89 8.50 -16.61
CA PHE A 586 -33.26 7.13 -16.23
C PHE A 586 -32.30 6.58 -15.15
N PHE A 587 -30.99 6.58 -15.42
CA PHE A 587 -29.98 6.15 -14.43
C PHE A 587 -30.03 6.98 -13.14
N LYS A 588 -30.22 8.30 -13.26
CA LYS A 588 -30.31 9.21 -12.11
C LYS A 588 -31.50 8.88 -11.20
N LYS A 589 -32.65 8.50 -11.77
CA LYS A 589 -33.85 8.09 -11.00
C LYS A 589 -33.60 6.79 -10.25
N LEU A 590 -33.10 5.75 -10.94
CA LEU A 590 -32.80 4.46 -10.31
C LEU A 590 -31.75 4.59 -9.20
N THR A 591 -30.74 5.44 -9.39
CA THR A 591 -29.74 5.74 -8.36
C THR A 591 -30.36 6.50 -7.17
N LYS A 592 -31.21 7.50 -7.44
CA LYS A 592 -31.91 8.28 -6.41
C LYS A 592 -32.78 7.39 -5.51
N TRP A 593 -33.46 6.41 -6.09
CA TRP A 593 -34.27 5.45 -5.33
C TRP A 593 -33.45 4.34 -4.67
N LYS A 594 -32.12 4.36 -4.83
CA LYS A 594 -31.21 3.30 -4.39
C LYS A 594 -31.57 1.92 -4.97
N TRP A 595 -32.10 1.87 -6.19
CA TRP A 595 -32.37 0.60 -6.90
C TRP A 595 -31.12 0.07 -7.58
N ILE A 596 -30.24 0.98 -8.01
CA ILE A 596 -28.88 0.69 -8.44
C ILE A 596 -27.90 1.61 -7.72
N TYR A 597 -26.63 1.21 -7.63
CA TYR A 597 -25.53 2.07 -7.27
C TYR A 597 -24.44 2.03 -8.35
N VAL A 598 -23.66 3.10 -8.44
CA VAL A 598 -22.52 3.20 -9.35
C VAL A 598 -21.26 2.81 -8.60
N ARG A 599 -20.54 1.81 -9.11
CA ARG A 599 -19.17 1.51 -8.68
C ARG A 599 -18.23 2.41 -9.49
N ALA A 600 -17.88 3.55 -8.90
CA ALA A 600 -16.77 4.36 -9.38
C ALA A 600 -15.50 3.89 -8.68
N ASP A 601 -14.37 3.82 -9.40
CA ASP A 601 -13.05 3.74 -8.76
C ASP A 601 -12.91 5.00 -7.91
N TYR A 602 -13.08 4.85 -6.60
CA TYR A 602 -12.83 5.85 -5.57
C TYR A 602 -13.49 7.22 -5.77
N TYR A 603 -14.68 7.42 -5.19
CA TYR A 603 -15.23 8.74 -4.93
C TYR A 603 -15.01 9.11 -3.45
N HIS A 604 -14.12 10.07 -3.19
CA HIS A 604 -13.88 10.60 -1.85
C HIS A 604 -14.59 11.97 -1.71
N PRO A 605 -15.72 12.06 -0.98
CA PRO A 605 -16.53 13.28 -0.90
C PRO A 605 -15.73 14.51 -0.44
N ALA A 606 -14.74 14.32 0.45
CA ALA A 606 -13.92 15.40 0.96
C ALA A 606 -12.82 15.87 -0.02
N LYS A 607 -12.35 15.03 -0.96
CA LYS A 607 -11.38 15.46 -2.01
C LYS A 607 -12.06 16.18 -3.18
N HIS A 608 -13.36 15.95 -3.37
CA HIS A 608 -14.13 16.51 -4.50
C HIS A 608 -15.16 17.55 -4.06
N GLY A 609 -15.05 18.06 -2.84
CA GLY A 609 -15.86 19.17 -2.32
C GLY A 609 -17.36 18.90 -2.33
N GLY A 610 -17.78 17.67 -2.00
CA GLY A 610 -19.19 17.27 -2.00
C GLY A 610 -19.88 17.25 -3.37
N LYS A 611 -19.17 17.51 -4.47
CA LYS A 611 -19.71 17.46 -5.83
C LYS A 611 -19.88 16.00 -6.25
N ALA A 612 -21.00 15.63 -6.87
CA ALA A 612 -21.23 14.27 -7.36
C ALA A 612 -20.03 13.74 -8.17
N ALA A 613 -19.72 12.44 -8.03
CA ALA A 613 -18.59 11.79 -8.66
C ALA A 613 -18.45 12.20 -10.14
N LYS A 614 -17.37 12.93 -10.46
CA LYS A 614 -16.95 13.18 -11.84
C LYS A 614 -15.95 12.10 -12.22
N GLY A 615 -16.46 10.99 -12.72
CA GLY A 615 -15.68 9.85 -13.19
C GLY A 615 -16.56 8.95 -14.05
N ARG A 616 -15.94 8.19 -14.94
CA ARG A 616 -16.62 7.17 -15.74
C ARG A 616 -17.05 6.04 -14.81
N ALA A 617 -18.32 5.66 -14.82
CA ALA A 617 -18.80 4.50 -14.08
C ALA A 617 -18.05 3.25 -14.58
N ARG A 618 -17.41 2.48 -13.70
CA ARG A 618 -16.72 1.24 -14.12
C ARG A 618 -17.67 0.06 -14.14
N SER A 619 -18.64 0.04 -13.25
CA SER A 619 -19.73 -0.93 -13.22
C SER A 619 -20.92 -0.42 -12.41
N TYR A 620 -22.03 -1.12 -12.51
CA TYR A 620 -23.25 -0.85 -11.74
C TYR A 620 -23.51 -2.04 -10.82
N GLY A 621 -24.23 -1.82 -9.72
CA GLY A 621 -24.69 -2.90 -8.87
C GLY A 621 -26.10 -2.65 -8.34
N ILE A 622 -26.74 -3.69 -7.82
CA ILE A 622 -28.07 -3.62 -7.22
C ILE A 622 -28.03 -2.85 -5.90
N GLY A 623 -28.80 -1.77 -5.81
CA GLY A 623 -28.85 -0.92 -4.64
C GLY A 623 -29.66 -1.51 -3.49
N GLU A 624 -29.53 -0.89 -2.32
CA GLU A 624 -30.11 -1.32 -1.03
C GLU A 624 -31.61 -1.62 -1.10
N ALA A 625 -32.38 -0.82 -1.86
CA ALA A 625 -33.83 -0.99 -1.96
C ALA A 625 -34.24 -2.26 -2.74
N MET A 626 -33.37 -2.74 -3.63
CA MET A 626 -33.65 -3.90 -4.49
C MET A 626 -32.93 -5.18 -4.06
N ILE A 627 -31.98 -5.07 -3.12
CA ILE A 627 -31.11 -6.19 -2.74
C ILE A 627 -31.87 -7.41 -2.19
N GLY A 628 -33.02 -7.19 -1.54
CA GLY A 628 -33.86 -8.27 -1.02
C GLY A 628 -34.65 -9.03 -2.09
N LYS A 629 -34.77 -8.48 -3.31
CA LYS A 629 -35.49 -9.11 -4.43
C LYS A 629 -34.59 -9.94 -5.34
N PHE A 630 -33.28 -9.84 -5.16
CA PHE A 630 -32.31 -10.71 -5.81
C PHE A 630 -31.72 -11.59 -4.71
N PRO A 631 -32.08 -12.88 -4.62
CA PRO A 631 -31.53 -13.76 -3.59
C PRO A 631 -30.01 -13.69 -3.65
N LEU A 632 -29.41 -13.05 -2.64
CA LEU A 632 -27.97 -13.08 -2.48
C LEU A 632 -27.62 -14.54 -2.17
N LEU A 633 -26.73 -15.13 -2.98
CA LEU A 633 -25.97 -16.32 -2.58
C LEU A 633 -25.09 -15.94 -1.37
N ARG A 634 -25.69 -15.74 -0.20
CA ARG A 634 -25.01 -15.40 1.05
C ARG A 634 -25.13 -16.57 2.01
N LYS A 635 -23.98 -17.19 2.30
CA LYS A 635 -23.78 -18.02 3.50
C LYS A 635 -24.19 -17.20 4.73
N LYS A 636 -25.21 -17.68 5.45
CA LYS A 636 -25.80 -17.01 6.64
C LYS A 636 -24.73 -16.67 7.68
N ARG A 637 -24.80 -15.46 8.22
CA ARG A 637 -24.11 -15.05 9.45
C ARG A 637 -25.12 -14.28 10.30
N GLU A 638 -25.38 -14.77 11.50
CA GLU A 638 -26.39 -14.26 12.43
C GLU A 638 -25.97 -12.91 13.02
N GLN A 639 -26.92 -11.96 13.08
CA GLN A 639 -26.80 -10.68 13.79
C GLN A 639 -27.49 -10.81 15.15
N LYS A 640 -26.82 -10.39 16.23
CA LYS A 640 -27.43 -10.15 17.54
C LYS A 640 -27.53 -8.65 17.80
N GLU A 641 -28.64 -8.25 18.40
CA GLU A 641 -28.91 -6.90 18.92
C GLU A 641 -28.02 -6.56 20.11
N TRP A 642 -27.58 -5.30 20.19
CA TRP A 642 -26.74 -4.76 21.27
C TRP A 642 -27.47 -3.62 21.97
N SER A 643 -27.45 -3.63 23.31
CA SER A 643 -27.88 -2.52 24.17
C SER A 643 -26.70 -1.56 24.44
N TYR A 644 -26.98 -0.26 24.44
CA TYR A 644 -25.99 0.80 24.67
C TYR A 644 -25.83 1.06 26.18
N ILE A 645 -24.59 1.13 26.67
CA ILE A 645 -24.26 1.64 28.02
C ILE A 645 -23.46 2.94 27.85
N LEU A 646 -23.92 4.01 28.53
CA LEU A 646 -23.36 5.37 28.48
C LEU A 646 -22.12 5.51 29.39
N SER A 647 -21.16 6.31 28.89
CA SER A 647 -19.78 6.53 29.37
C SER A 647 -19.61 7.20 30.75
N SER A 648 -20.64 7.27 31.60
CA SER A 648 -20.60 8.08 32.85
C SER A 648 -20.21 7.32 34.12
N THR A 649 -19.83 6.04 34.06
CA THR A 649 -19.58 5.19 35.25
C THR A 649 -18.11 4.79 35.49
N PHE A 650 -17.13 5.45 34.88
CA PHE A 650 -15.72 5.13 35.13
C PHE A 650 -15.20 5.81 36.41
N CYS A 651 -15.22 5.08 37.53
CA CYS A 651 -14.44 5.37 38.74
C CYS A 651 -13.31 4.35 38.94
N GLU A 652 -12.29 4.85 39.62
CA GLU A 652 -10.96 4.29 39.87
C GLU A 652 -10.99 2.86 40.41
N THR A 653 -10.21 1.97 39.79
CA THR A 653 -9.86 0.66 40.36
C THR A 653 -8.34 0.62 40.54
N ASP A 654 -7.93 0.39 41.78
CA ASP A 654 -6.54 0.33 42.22
C ASP A 654 -5.81 -0.89 41.62
N GLY A 655 -4.64 -0.61 41.03
CA GLY A 655 -3.89 -1.56 40.22
C GLY A 655 -2.81 -2.34 40.97
N ASN A 656 -3.19 -3.14 41.95
CA ASN A 656 -2.28 -4.11 42.60
C ASN A 656 -2.76 -5.54 42.32
N ASP A 657 -2.15 -6.19 41.33
CA ASP A 657 -1.92 -7.66 41.30
C ASP A 657 -1.36 -8.11 39.94
N LEU A 658 -0.06 -7.90 39.70
CA LEU A 658 0.69 -8.57 38.62
C LEU A 658 2.15 -8.79 39.05
N GLN A 659 2.39 -9.73 39.97
CA GLN A 659 3.76 -10.19 40.28
C GLN A 659 4.28 -11.17 39.22
N ILE A 660 4.98 -10.60 38.24
CA ILE A 660 6.16 -11.23 37.63
C ILE A 660 7.34 -10.69 38.43
N SER A 661 8.45 -11.43 38.57
CA SER A 661 9.72 -10.92 39.15
C SER A 661 9.90 -9.47 38.71
N SER A 662 10.09 -8.56 39.67
CA SER A 662 9.86 -7.14 39.42
C SER A 662 10.68 -6.72 38.20
N PHE A 663 10.08 -5.92 37.34
CA PHE A 663 10.75 -5.38 36.16
C PHE A 663 12.05 -4.62 36.55
N ASP A 664 12.15 -4.17 37.81
CA ASP A 664 13.35 -3.59 38.40
C ASP A 664 14.48 -4.61 38.64
N ASP A 665 14.16 -5.87 38.96
CA ASP A 665 15.14 -6.97 39.09
C ASP A 665 15.84 -7.27 37.75
N GLN A 666 15.17 -6.99 36.64
CA GLN A 666 15.81 -7.07 35.33
C GLN A 666 16.69 -5.83 35.12
N MET A 667 16.31 -4.64 35.57
CA MET A 667 17.05 -3.40 35.29
C MET A 667 18.37 -3.25 36.07
N SER A 668 18.54 -3.91 37.23
CA SER A 668 19.75 -3.84 38.07
C SER A 668 21.03 -4.38 37.41
N ASP A 669 20.94 -5.21 36.37
CA ASP A 669 22.12 -5.72 35.64
C ASP A 669 22.78 -4.68 34.70
N ILE A 670 22.16 -3.53 34.48
CA ILE A 670 22.64 -2.50 33.53
C ILE A 670 23.72 -1.60 34.15
N SER A 671 23.74 -1.43 35.47
CA SER A 671 24.75 -0.59 36.15
C SER A 671 26.11 -1.28 36.29
N VAL A 672 26.16 -2.61 36.35
CA VAL A 672 27.41 -3.35 36.64
C VAL A 672 28.32 -3.52 35.41
N SER A 673 27.79 -3.40 34.19
CA SER A 673 28.54 -3.65 32.94
C SER A 673 29.24 -2.42 32.35
N ASN A 674 29.02 -1.21 32.89
CA ASN A 674 29.75 0.01 32.49
C ASN A 674 30.87 0.44 33.45
N GLU A 675 30.93 -0.10 34.67
CA GLU A 675 32.03 0.17 35.62
C GLU A 675 33.23 -0.77 35.45
N SER A 676 33.03 -1.95 34.87
CA SER A 676 34.09 -2.95 34.64
C SER A 676 35.08 -2.60 33.51
N GLN A 677 34.93 -1.43 32.86
CA GLN A 677 35.93 -0.86 31.94
C GLN A 677 36.73 0.31 32.53
N LYS A 678 36.44 0.76 33.76
CA LYS A 678 37.22 1.82 34.42
C LYS A 678 38.29 1.31 35.39
N SER A 679 38.29 0.03 35.75
CA SER A 679 39.23 -0.52 36.74
C SER A 679 40.50 -1.18 36.18
N SER A 680 40.71 -1.22 34.85
CA SER A 680 41.91 -1.85 34.26
C SER A 680 43.01 -0.88 33.82
N ASN A 681 42.92 0.41 34.16
CA ASN A 681 43.97 1.40 33.88
C ASN A 681 44.54 2.00 35.19
N THR A 682 45.05 1.14 36.08
CA THR A 682 46.07 1.51 37.08
C THR A 682 46.61 0.23 37.72
N CYS A 683 47.69 -0.30 37.16
CA CYS A 683 48.75 -1.02 37.89
C CYS A 683 50.03 -0.92 37.06
N ASN A 684 51.13 -0.61 37.76
CA ASN A 684 52.50 -0.50 37.26
C ASN A 684 52.96 -1.76 36.52
#